data_AF-A0AAF0FBS2-F1
#
_entry.id   AF-A0AAF0FBS2-F1
#
_cell.length_a   1.000
_cell.length_b   1.000
_cell.length_c   1.000
_cell.angle_alpha   90.00
_cell.angle_beta   90.00
_cell.angle_gamma   90.00
#
_symmetry.space_group_name_H-M   'P 1'
#
loop_
_entity.id
_entity.type
_entity.pdbx_description
1 polymer ?
#
loop_
_entity_poly.entity_id
_entity_poly.type
_entity_poly.pdbx_seq_one_letter_code
_entity_poly.pdbx_strand_id
1 'polypeptide(L)'
;MADKIRAALEAVAASIRDLEACYAQWNRRSLGWKYGPDFRASSEIDQLWSAEIDGVSYCVAPAAEWRASLPIRSERPLLGVEHPLSGLASFKNTVQAEINYLQSADVDESAASTSNAQFLMVFWAETLHAMFVHGPLCALNQTVSTDSRSFRISIVTQSRYVRLIPVTFESLRSEFRETDSMLDPDSLPMDFDEAVTNSKLLHIANEFASVAADLPTDSILEVVFLRLPEKYHANRPSPSQLAYWQSHEDQRTEWRIQAITEHIQSLGIQVRFGARDVPCCSHTVAGIYPALPLPNPLPKLRPTSALNFDASGLIALVSDISHAPLDQDTKDMVQHHSNRAIREQYTQESQSPLLGMLENACPGEIQLLATKNSVEKLLQITDLLGSSAEKRRAQALISGDRAHFWIGSRWRSRPVARRLELPISFDFSQSSEGFACDETACIQAGRLKKALTQASNAPVKPKSLSNSMHTAESFQKGLDSFTTTLTSHANGIAQLATYSAEIPSPTHPPYRPESSGTGTKQVSPSICIFWLIRPRSLCGSADTKLGPGKHQTPLGLDQENTFEDKPDMRYQSPSISPSSPTNSALIEEPEKSRLKRILLWVIGPKQLGLEPIRHYPWWPFHGLETFVEKYTRKLAWKKPLYASAYPTWHVADEESEGLLPRTTVSDLTPRQRGIQWTESVWTAFLTNRVHYLALACVCIAWLFSFAVLVSHAWFEAKVNTSYGWTTPQYMDCTSTFWLRNAGCGLDGTKCAPFASSPQAFRCPSGCAGTTLLNPRTVGDTQLNYVPLIVGGGPYNATANSPYRADSFVCAAAQHAGVLGPEGGCASLQLVGAFSNYTNSTQNGLQSFSFPTTFPVSYQFSSVPSKNCKDTRWKLYVLDTIFSAVIGFIIRPEPIVLLFILAIVGYWHVNLVSELREFPPPVGEAAGDFGPHLFVTYAAWRIAFRYVWPAFAHLPLEFGIGTLGLWWIGVLLDVVFADVPLQRLEGSDILQQQGALASLIVIILVVACLGLNQVRVIRKAGYLPKYLSLYIIAGVALGLCAAVPGEGVRLHHYVIGIALLPACGFPTRISLLCCALLFGMYTNGVARWGFAGLIQDVNVIQGDAAGSSSLPGFANPAMNGSVLSWNPIPSALLSTYDSFVLLVDDVVQLQGSNTQYDLRSLYDQYNSSGSTESQLLSYETLFTDITNLNHYIRLAYASAGEPADFTMPATAYMNGTFLAPSPGRT
;
A
#
# COMPACT_ATOMS: atom_id res chain seq x y z
N MET A 1 -24.77 25.56 -19.39
CA MET A 1 -24.46 24.25 -20.01
C MET A 1 -24.25 23.16 -18.95
N ALA A 2 -23.48 23.44 -17.89
CA ALA A 2 -23.06 22.50 -16.85
C ALA A 2 -24.18 21.64 -16.22
N ASP A 3 -25.35 22.20 -15.89
CA ASP A 3 -26.44 21.41 -15.24
C ASP A 3 -26.89 20.19 -16.06
N LYS A 4 -26.90 20.30 -17.40
CA LYS A 4 -27.26 19.17 -18.28
C LYS A 4 -26.18 18.09 -18.26
N ILE A 5 -24.91 18.49 -18.19
CA ILE A 5 -23.76 17.58 -18.09
C ILE A 5 -23.77 16.88 -16.72
N ARG A 6 -24.04 17.62 -15.64
CA ARG A 6 -24.19 17.08 -14.29
C ARG A 6 -25.31 16.05 -14.21
N ALA A 7 -26.51 16.37 -14.72
CA ALA A 7 -27.64 15.44 -14.74
C ALA A 7 -27.34 14.14 -15.53
N ALA A 8 -26.58 14.24 -16.63
CA ALA A 8 -26.15 13.07 -17.39
C ALA A 8 -25.12 12.20 -16.63
N LEU A 9 -24.17 12.82 -15.91
CA LEU A 9 -23.25 12.09 -15.03
C LEU A 9 -23.95 11.47 -13.81
N GLU A 10 -24.95 12.13 -13.23
CA GLU A 10 -25.77 11.58 -12.15
C GLU A 10 -26.54 10.33 -12.61
N ALA A 11 -27.03 10.30 -13.86
CA ALA A 11 -27.62 9.11 -14.48
C ALA A 11 -26.60 7.99 -14.73
N VAL A 12 -25.37 8.31 -15.16
CA VAL A 12 -24.25 7.35 -15.23
C VAL A 12 -23.95 6.77 -13.84
N ALA A 13 -23.85 7.61 -12.81
CA ALA A 13 -23.60 7.17 -11.44
C ALA A 13 -24.73 6.29 -10.88
N ALA A 14 -25.98 6.50 -11.29
CA ALA A 14 -27.09 5.60 -10.99
C ALA A 14 -26.92 4.23 -11.69
N SER A 15 -26.66 4.22 -13.00
CA SER A 15 -26.43 3.00 -13.78
C SER A 15 -25.23 2.17 -13.26
N ILE A 16 -24.16 2.83 -12.81
CA ILE A 16 -23.02 2.16 -12.15
C ILE A 16 -23.46 1.41 -10.88
N ARG A 17 -24.32 2.00 -10.05
CA ARG A 17 -24.85 1.34 -8.83
C ARG A 17 -25.74 0.14 -9.17
N ASP A 18 -26.54 0.24 -10.23
CA ASP A 18 -27.39 -0.86 -10.68
C ASP A 18 -26.54 -2.03 -11.21
N LEU A 19 -25.45 -1.74 -11.96
CA LEU A 19 -24.49 -2.75 -12.40
C LEU A 19 -23.77 -3.42 -11.21
N GLU A 20 -23.29 -2.62 -10.25
CA GLU A 20 -22.62 -3.10 -9.05
C GLU A 20 -23.54 -4.03 -8.23
N ALA A 21 -24.81 -3.64 -8.03
CA ALA A 21 -25.80 -4.43 -7.33
C ALA A 21 -26.20 -5.71 -8.09
N CYS A 22 -26.30 -5.64 -9.41
CA CYS A 22 -26.56 -6.81 -10.27
C CYS A 22 -25.41 -7.82 -10.16
N TYR A 23 -24.17 -7.39 -10.39
CA TYR A 23 -22.98 -8.26 -10.34
C TYR A 23 -22.79 -8.88 -8.97
N ALA A 24 -22.94 -8.11 -7.89
CA ALA A 24 -22.88 -8.63 -6.53
C ALA A 24 -23.91 -9.76 -6.31
N GLN A 25 -25.16 -9.57 -6.73
CA GLN A 25 -26.22 -10.56 -6.52
C GLN A 25 -26.10 -11.82 -7.39
N TRP A 26 -25.63 -11.70 -8.63
CA TRP A 26 -25.35 -12.86 -9.49
C TRP A 26 -24.13 -13.65 -9.00
N ASN A 27 -23.01 -12.97 -8.69
CA ASN A 27 -21.80 -13.62 -8.17
C ASN A 27 -22.03 -14.27 -6.79
N ARG A 28 -22.87 -13.67 -5.94
CA ARG A 28 -23.30 -14.25 -4.66
C ARG A 28 -24.09 -15.56 -4.85
N ARG A 29 -24.74 -15.80 -5.99
CA ARG A 29 -25.51 -17.04 -6.27
C ARG A 29 -24.78 -18.05 -7.15
N SER A 30 -23.82 -17.62 -7.97
CA SER A 30 -23.01 -18.52 -8.79
C SER A 30 -21.66 -18.83 -8.14
N LEU A 31 -21.61 -19.93 -7.40
CA LEU A 31 -20.42 -20.36 -6.66
C LEU A 31 -19.23 -20.62 -7.59
N GLY A 32 -18.17 -19.81 -7.44
CA GLY A 32 -16.91 -19.95 -8.18
C GLY A 32 -16.83 -19.12 -9.46
N TRP A 33 -17.96 -18.62 -9.96
CA TRP A 33 -18.00 -17.71 -11.10
C TRP A 33 -17.69 -16.28 -10.65
N LYS A 34 -16.81 -15.59 -11.38
CA LYS A 34 -16.31 -14.24 -11.02
C LYS A 34 -16.92 -13.11 -11.86
N TYR A 35 -17.72 -13.47 -12.86
CA TYR A 35 -18.26 -12.57 -13.88
C TYR A 35 -19.77 -12.46 -13.72
N GLY A 36 -20.36 -11.35 -14.16
CA GLY A 36 -21.80 -11.14 -14.02
C GLY A 36 -22.68 -12.07 -14.87
N PRO A 37 -23.98 -11.75 -14.99
CA PRO A 37 -24.86 -12.48 -15.90
C PRO A 37 -24.44 -12.24 -17.35
N ASP A 38 -24.60 -13.27 -18.18
CA ASP A 38 -24.48 -13.13 -19.63
C ASP A 38 -25.83 -12.73 -20.20
N PHE A 39 -25.82 -11.93 -21.26
CA PHE A 39 -27.03 -11.54 -21.99
C PHE A 39 -27.06 -12.23 -23.36
N ARG A 40 -28.26 -12.39 -23.91
CA ARG A 40 -28.48 -12.89 -25.28
C ARG A 40 -29.55 -12.07 -25.98
N ALA A 41 -29.44 -11.96 -27.30
CA ALA A 41 -30.51 -11.44 -28.13
C ALA A 41 -31.77 -12.34 -28.02
N SER A 42 -32.94 -11.71 -27.98
CA SER A 42 -34.26 -12.33 -27.96
C SER A 42 -35.17 -11.59 -28.95
N SER A 43 -35.94 -12.34 -29.74
CA SER A 43 -37.03 -11.79 -30.55
C SER A 43 -38.38 -11.77 -29.81
N GLU A 44 -38.46 -12.38 -28.63
CA GLU A 44 -39.67 -12.48 -27.82
C GLU A 44 -39.69 -11.42 -26.71
N ILE A 45 -40.77 -10.64 -26.67
CA ILE A 45 -40.99 -9.52 -25.74
C ILE A 45 -41.54 -10.00 -24.37
N ASP A 46 -42.13 -11.20 -24.30
CA ASP A 46 -42.85 -11.73 -23.13
C ASP A 46 -41.97 -12.14 -21.91
N GLN A 47 -40.70 -11.73 -21.88
CA GLN A 47 -39.81 -12.00 -20.76
C GLN A 47 -39.82 -10.82 -19.77
N LEU A 48 -39.72 -11.12 -18.48
CA LEU A 48 -39.92 -10.19 -17.35
C LEU A 48 -38.98 -8.97 -17.33
N TRP A 49 -37.96 -8.94 -18.18
CA TRP A 49 -37.03 -7.83 -18.36
C TRP A 49 -36.34 -7.96 -19.72
N SER A 50 -36.16 -6.84 -20.43
CA SER A 50 -35.26 -6.75 -21.58
C SER A 50 -34.70 -5.33 -21.75
N ALA A 51 -33.56 -5.22 -22.44
CA ALA A 51 -32.93 -3.96 -22.83
C ALA A 51 -32.75 -3.90 -24.35
N GLU A 52 -33.01 -2.75 -24.99
CA GLU A 52 -32.91 -2.60 -26.45
C GLU A 52 -31.61 -1.90 -26.85
N ILE A 53 -30.84 -2.51 -27.76
CA ILE A 53 -29.54 -2.01 -28.22
C ILE A 53 -29.42 -2.32 -29.71
N ASP A 54 -29.17 -1.29 -30.51
CA ASP A 54 -29.09 -1.38 -31.98
C ASP A 54 -30.35 -2.03 -32.60
N GLY A 55 -31.53 -1.80 -31.99
CA GLY A 55 -32.80 -2.41 -32.39
C GLY A 55 -32.99 -3.89 -32.02
N VAL A 56 -32.08 -4.45 -31.21
CA VAL A 56 -32.12 -5.84 -30.73
C VAL A 56 -32.44 -5.86 -29.24
N SER A 57 -33.43 -6.68 -28.84
CA SER A 57 -33.80 -6.86 -27.44
C SER A 57 -32.90 -7.91 -26.78
N TYR A 58 -32.32 -7.59 -25.63
CA TYR A 58 -31.44 -8.47 -24.85
C TYR A 58 -32.11 -8.92 -23.55
N CYS A 59 -32.03 -10.22 -23.27
CA CYS A 59 -32.48 -10.82 -22.02
C CYS A 59 -31.36 -11.63 -21.34
N VAL A 60 -31.57 -12.03 -20.09
CA VAL A 60 -30.61 -12.90 -19.36
C VAL A 60 -30.49 -14.24 -20.08
N ALA A 61 -29.26 -14.68 -20.35
CA ALA A 61 -29.01 -15.98 -20.95
C ALA A 61 -29.41 -17.12 -19.99
N PRO A 62 -30.12 -18.18 -20.44
CA PRO A 62 -30.43 -19.34 -19.62
C PRO A 62 -29.20 -19.98 -18.97
N ALA A 63 -28.03 -19.87 -19.61
CA ALA A 63 -26.76 -20.29 -19.04
C ALA A 63 -26.44 -19.59 -17.70
N ALA A 64 -26.70 -18.28 -17.58
CA ALA A 64 -26.49 -17.54 -16.33
C ALA A 64 -27.45 -18.02 -15.22
N GLU A 65 -28.73 -18.22 -15.56
CA GLU A 65 -29.74 -18.76 -14.62
C GLU A 65 -29.39 -20.20 -14.18
N TRP A 66 -28.90 -21.04 -15.10
CA TRP A 66 -28.40 -22.39 -14.82
C TRP A 66 -27.10 -22.41 -14.01
N ARG A 67 -26.28 -21.35 -14.05
CA ARG A 67 -25.11 -21.15 -13.18
C ARG A 67 -25.50 -20.68 -11.77
N ALA A 68 -26.65 -20.02 -11.60
CA ALA A 68 -27.18 -19.57 -10.32
C ALA A 68 -28.11 -20.59 -9.63
N SER A 69 -28.62 -21.58 -10.37
CA SER A 69 -29.64 -22.55 -9.93
C SER A 69 -29.10 -23.99 -9.80
N LEU A 70 -27.92 -24.15 -9.21
CA LEU A 70 -27.35 -25.49 -8.98
C LEU A 70 -28.20 -26.31 -7.99
N PRO A 71 -28.46 -27.61 -8.24
CA PRO A 71 -29.28 -28.48 -7.38
C PRO A 71 -28.53 -28.95 -6.12
N ILE A 72 -27.96 -28.02 -5.35
CA ILE A 72 -27.19 -28.29 -4.14
C ILE A 72 -28.00 -27.83 -2.93
N ARG A 73 -28.45 -28.78 -2.11
CA ARG A 73 -29.09 -28.49 -0.82
C ARG A 73 -28.01 -28.36 0.24
N SER A 74 -28.10 -27.35 1.11
CA SER A 74 -27.08 -27.12 2.15
C SER A 74 -27.68 -26.63 3.47
N GLU A 75 -27.03 -26.99 4.59
CA GLU A 75 -27.47 -26.58 5.95
C GLU A 75 -27.44 -25.08 6.21
N ARG A 76 -26.55 -24.37 5.51
CA ARG A 76 -26.53 -22.91 5.41
C ARG A 76 -26.62 -22.57 3.94
N PRO A 77 -27.27 -21.45 3.55
CA PRO A 77 -27.22 -20.97 2.18
C PRO A 77 -25.79 -20.93 1.66
N LEU A 78 -25.52 -21.66 0.57
CA LEU A 78 -24.25 -21.59 -0.14
C LEU A 78 -24.24 -20.31 -0.98
N LEU A 79 -23.89 -19.21 -0.34
CA LEU A 79 -23.68 -17.93 -1.00
C LEU A 79 -22.19 -17.76 -1.30
N GLY A 80 -21.88 -17.40 -2.54
CA GLY A 80 -20.56 -16.93 -2.93
C GLY A 80 -20.20 -15.62 -2.23
N VAL A 81 -18.91 -15.30 -2.19
CA VAL A 81 -18.46 -13.97 -1.78
C VAL A 81 -18.94 -12.97 -2.84
N GLU A 82 -19.48 -11.83 -2.40
CA GLU A 82 -19.78 -10.72 -3.31
C GLU A 82 -18.47 -10.16 -3.87
N HIS A 83 -18.18 -10.54 -5.11
CA HIS A 83 -17.12 -9.96 -5.90
C HIS A 83 -17.71 -8.86 -6.79
N PRO A 84 -17.48 -7.57 -6.50
CA PRO A 84 -17.85 -6.50 -7.42
C PRO A 84 -16.98 -6.57 -8.68
N LEU A 85 -17.47 -6.00 -9.80
CA LEU A 85 -16.72 -5.92 -11.05
C LEU A 85 -15.40 -5.18 -10.83
N SER A 86 -14.29 -5.80 -11.25
CA SER A 86 -12.95 -5.22 -11.08
C SER A 86 -12.83 -3.85 -11.76
N GLY A 87 -12.28 -2.87 -11.07
CA GLY A 87 -12.13 -1.48 -11.55
C GLY A 87 -13.41 -0.63 -11.52
N LEU A 88 -14.61 -1.22 -11.34
CA LEU A 88 -15.87 -0.46 -11.34
C LEU A 88 -15.93 0.57 -10.20
N ALA A 89 -15.43 0.24 -9.01
CA ALA A 89 -15.37 1.18 -7.89
C ALA A 89 -14.44 2.38 -8.16
N SER A 90 -13.32 2.18 -8.87
CA SER A 90 -12.43 3.27 -9.26
C SER A 90 -13.09 4.18 -10.31
N PHE A 91 -13.81 3.61 -11.27
CA PHE A 91 -14.58 4.37 -12.24
C PHE A 91 -15.72 5.17 -11.58
N LYS A 92 -16.47 4.54 -10.67
CA LYS A 92 -17.51 5.18 -9.83
C LYS A 92 -16.98 6.41 -9.08
N ASN A 93 -15.81 6.27 -8.44
CA ASN A 93 -15.17 7.39 -7.73
C ASN A 93 -14.73 8.51 -8.70
N THR A 94 -14.28 8.16 -9.90
CA THR A 94 -13.90 9.13 -10.94
C THR A 94 -15.12 9.94 -11.41
N VAL A 95 -16.25 9.26 -11.68
CA VAL A 95 -17.52 9.91 -12.04
C VAL A 95 -18.03 10.80 -10.89
N GLN A 96 -17.93 10.34 -9.64
CA GLN A 96 -18.35 11.14 -8.49
C GLN A 96 -17.46 12.38 -8.27
N ALA A 97 -16.15 12.27 -8.50
CA ALA A 97 -15.23 13.42 -8.44
C ALA A 97 -15.58 14.49 -9.50
N GLU A 98 -15.89 14.07 -10.73
CA GLU A 98 -16.32 14.97 -11.81
C GLU A 98 -17.67 15.65 -11.49
N ILE A 99 -18.63 14.91 -10.91
CA ILE A 99 -19.90 15.49 -10.42
C ILE A 99 -19.64 16.55 -9.34
N ASN A 100 -18.77 16.26 -8.37
CA ASN A 100 -18.42 17.19 -7.29
C ASN A 100 -17.71 18.44 -7.82
N TYR A 101 -16.81 18.30 -8.82
CA TYR A 101 -16.16 19.40 -9.50
C TYR A 101 -17.20 20.33 -10.16
N LEU A 102 -18.14 19.77 -10.93
CA LEU A 102 -19.27 20.49 -11.55
C LEU A 102 -20.34 21.00 -10.55
N GLN A 103 -20.17 20.76 -9.25
CA GLN A 103 -20.99 21.32 -8.17
C GLN A 103 -20.29 22.47 -7.42
N SER A 104 -19.01 22.73 -7.69
CA SER A 104 -18.28 23.85 -7.08
C SER A 104 -18.72 25.20 -7.67
N ALA A 105 -18.67 26.26 -6.85
CA ALA A 105 -19.33 27.54 -7.15
C ALA A 105 -18.66 28.37 -8.25
N ASP A 106 -17.41 28.05 -8.62
CA ASP A 106 -16.58 28.83 -9.55
C ASP A 106 -16.55 28.27 -11.00
N VAL A 107 -17.42 27.30 -11.33
CA VAL A 107 -17.42 26.64 -12.66
C VAL A 107 -18.25 27.42 -13.68
N ASP A 108 -17.59 28.36 -14.37
CA ASP A 108 -18.13 29.08 -15.54
C ASP A 108 -18.40 28.16 -16.75
N GLU A 109 -19.16 28.66 -17.73
CA GLU A 109 -19.48 27.90 -18.95
C GLU A 109 -18.24 27.54 -19.79
N SER A 110 -17.14 28.29 -19.68
CA SER A 110 -15.84 27.96 -20.27
C SER A 110 -15.18 26.75 -19.57
N ALA A 111 -15.24 26.68 -18.24
CA ALA A 111 -14.72 25.56 -17.45
C ALA A 111 -15.51 24.26 -17.70
N ALA A 112 -16.80 24.36 -18.05
CA ALA A 112 -17.58 23.19 -18.49
C ALA A 112 -17.08 22.58 -19.82
N SER A 113 -16.34 23.32 -20.65
CA SER A 113 -15.78 22.81 -21.91
C SER A 113 -14.49 21.97 -21.73
N THR A 114 -13.80 22.14 -20.60
CA THR A 114 -12.59 21.37 -20.24
C THR A 114 -12.88 20.13 -19.38
N SER A 115 -14.15 19.91 -19.03
CA SER A 115 -14.61 18.76 -18.25
C SER A 115 -14.39 17.42 -18.95
N ASN A 116 -14.02 16.39 -18.17
CA ASN A 116 -13.91 15.01 -18.64
C ASN A 116 -15.27 14.32 -18.81
N ALA A 117 -16.38 14.96 -18.43
CA ALA A 117 -17.71 14.37 -18.39
C ALA A 117 -18.12 13.67 -19.69
N GLN A 118 -17.88 14.29 -20.86
CA GLN A 118 -18.19 13.68 -22.16
C GLN A 118 -17.43 12.37 -22.39
N PHE A 119 -16.16 12.30 -21.98
CA PHE A 119 -15.38 11.07 -22.07
C PHE A 119 -15.91 10.00 -21.11
N LEU A 120 -16.28 10.37 -19.88
CA LEU A 120 -16.85 9.43 -18.90
C LEU A 120 -18.20 8.87 -19.34
N MET A 121 -19.07 9.69 -19.92
CA MET A 121 -20.34 9.25 -20.51
C MET A 121 -20.13 8.26 -21.66
N VAL A 122 -19.24 8.58 -22.60
CA VAL A 122 -18.89 7.71 -23.74
C VAL A 122 -18.24 6.40 -23.27
N PHE A 123 -17.30 6.47 -22.32
CA PHE A 123 -16.68 5.28 -21.71
C PHE A 123 -17.74 4.34 -21.13
N TRP A 124 -18.77 4.90 -20.47
CA TRP A 124 -19.86 4.13 -19.91
C TRP A 124 -20.80 3.52 -20.96
N ALA A 125 -21.11 4.26 -22.03
CA ALA A 125 -21.87 3.73 -23.17
C ALA A 125 -21.18 2.53 -23.82
N GLU A 126 -19.87 2.65 -24.12
CA GLU A 126 -19.04 1.56 -24.64
C GLU A 126 -18.97 0.37 -23.67
N THR A 127 -18.89 0.64 -22.35
CA THR A 127 -18.90 -0.39 -21.30
C THR A 127 -20.20 -1.19 -21.30
N LEU A 128 -21.35 -0.52 -21.41
CA LEU A 128 -22.65 -1.18 -21.48
C LEU A 128 -22.82 -1.97 -22.79
N HIS A 129 -22.49 -1.37 -23.94
CA HIS A 129 -22.57 -2.09 -25.22
C HIS A 129 -21.70 -3.35 -25.21
N ALA A 130 -20.46 -3.27 -24.72
CA ALA A 130 -19.59 -4.44 -24.59
C ALA A 130 -20.20 -5.54 -23.69
N MET A 131 -20.84 -5.18 -22.57
CA MET A 131 -21.51 -6.13 -21.69
C MET A 131 -22.65 -6.90 -22.37
N PHE A 132 -23.45 -6.21 -23.18
CA PHE A 132 -24.65 -6.79 -23.76
C PHE A 132 -24.35 -7.56 -25.06
N VAL A 133 -23.43 -7.05 -25.90
CA VAL A 133 -23.13 -7.61 -27.22
C VAL A 133 -21.95 -8.60 -27.20
N HIS A 134 -21.00 -8.45 -26.28
CA HIS A 134 -19.73 -9.21 -26.27
C HIS A 134 -19.54 -10.10 -25.01
N GLY A 135 -20.60 -10.29 -24.23
CA GLY A 135 -20.60 -11.15 -23.04
C GLY A 135 -20.26 -10.40 -21.74
N PRO A 136 -20.21 -11.11 -20.60
CA PRO A 136 -20.14 -10.47 -19.28
C PRO A 136 -18.84 -9.67 -19.12
N LEU A 137 -18.95 -8.50 -18.49
CA LEU A 137 -17.79 -7.70 -18.12
C LEU A 137 -16.96 -8.45 -17.08
N CYS A 138 -15.65 -8.41 -17.28
CA CYS A 138 -14.66 -9.06 -16.44
C CYS A 138 -13.87 -8.05 -15.62
N ALA A 139 -13.48 -6.94 -16.25
CA ALA A 139 -12.82 -5.81 -15.61
C ALA A 139 -13.00 -4.51 -16.41
N LEU A 140 -12.87 -3.38 -15.72
CA LEU A 140 -12.71 -2.05 -16.31
C LEU A 140 -11.34 -1.49 -15.92
N ASN A 141 -10.69 -0.78 -16.85
CA ASN A 141 -9.40 -0.14 -16.62
C ASN A 141 -8.31 -1.09 -16.06
N GLN A 142 -8.32 -2.36 -16.47
CA GLN A 142 -7.33 -3.34 -16.03
C GLN A 142 -5.95 -2.99 -16.58
N THR A 143 -4.96 -2.97 -15.69
CA THR A 143 -3.55 -2.86 -16.09
C THR A 143 -2.93 -4.24 -16.10
N VAL A 144 -2.41 -4.65 -17.25
CA VAL A 144 -1.63 -5.88 -17.44
C VAL A 144 -0.16 -5.49 -17.41
N SER A 145 0.65 -6.20 -16.62
CA SER A 145 2.09 -5.94 -16.51
C SER A 145 2.84 -7.16 -17.01
N THR A 146 3.75 -6.95 -17.97
CA THR A 146 4.75 -7.93 -18.38
C THR A 146 6.09 -7.59 -17.71
N ASP A 147 7.11 -8.44 -17.84
CA ASP A 147 8.42 -8.27 -17.19
C ASP A 147 9.18 -6.97 -17.57
N SER A 148 8.65 -6.14 -18.47
CA SER A 148 9.27 -4.88 -18.90
C SER A 148 8.33 -3.66 -19.01
N ARG A 149 7.01 -3.83 -19.14
CA ARG A 149 6.04 -2.72 -19.36
C ARG A 149 4.66 -3.00 -18.75
N SER A 150 3.90 -1.93 -18.51
CA SER A 150 2.50 -2.00 -18.06
C SER A 150 1.55 -1.38 -19.08
N PHE A 151 0.59 -2.16 -19.58
CA PHE A 151 -0.42 -1.74 -20.55
C PHE A 151 -1.82 -1.70 -19.92
N ARG A 152 -2.62 -0.68 -20.26
CA ARG A 152 -3.97 -0.50 -19.69
C ARG A 152 -5.07 -0.82 -20.70
N ILE A 153 -5.86 -1.85 -20.43
CA ILE A 153 -7.05 -2.21 -21.20
C ILE A 153 -8.26 -1.50 -20.59
N SER A 154 -9.09 -0.87 -21.42
CA SER A 154 -10.19 -0.01 -20.94
C SER A 154 -11.40 -0.84 -20.51
N ILE A 155 -11.82 -1.80 -21.35
CA ILE A 155 -12.94 -2.71 -21.08
C ILE A 155 -12.49 -4.14 -21.40
N VAL A 156 -12.81 -5.09 -20.52
CA VAL A 156 -12.49 -6.51 -20.68
C VAL A 156 -13.77 -7.33 -20.56
N THR A 157 -14.12 -8.08 -21.59
CA THR A 157 -15.09 -9.20 -21.53
C THR A 157 -14.36 -10.54 -21.62
N GLN A 158 -15.07 -11.66 -21.66
CA GLN A 158 -14.45 -12.99 -21.71
C GLN A 158 -13.64 -13.27 -22.99
N SER A 159 -14.07 -12.69 -24.12
CA SER A 159 -13.49 -12.94 -25.45
C SER A 159 -13.08 -11.67 -26.18
N ARG A 160 -13.31 -10.48 -25.61
CA ARG A 160 -12.97 -9.20 -26.24
C ARG A 160 -12.30 -8.24 -25.26
N TYR A 161 -11.22 -7.64 -25.72
CA TYR A 161 -10.41 -6.67 -24.99
C TYR A 161 -10.46 -5.36 -25.77
N VAL A 162 -10.90 -4.28 -25.13
CA VAL A 162 -11.14 -2.99 -25.80
C VAL A 162 -10.25 -1.91 -25.19
N ARG A 163 -9.50 -1.21 -26.06
CA ARG A 163 -8.71 -0.03 -25.72
C ARG A 163 -9.40 1.22 -26.28
N LEU A 164 -9.95 2.03 -25.38
CA LEU A 164 -10.58 3.30 -25.75
C LEU A 164 -9.52 4.42 -25.79
N ILE A 165 -9.47 5.18 -26.87
CA ILE A 165 -8.49 6.25 -27.11
C ILE A 165 -9.22 7.58 -27.42
N PRO A 166 -9.15 8.59 -26.53
CA PRO A 166 -9.87 9.87 -26.69
C PRO A 166 -9.12 10.88 -27.58
N VAL A 167 -8.61 10.43 -28.73
CA VAL A 167 -7.82 11.27 -29.67
C VAL A 167 -8.71 12.10 -30.59
N THR A 168 -8.38 13.39 -30.78
CA THR A 168 -9.05 14.30 -31.71
C THR A 168 -8.25 14.47 -33.01
N PHE A 169 -8.93 14.86 -34.09
CA PHE A 169 -8.29 15.16 -35.37
C PHE A 169 -7.22 16.26 -35.26
N GLU A 170 -7.52 17.32 -34.49
CA GLU A 170 -6.61 18.44 -34.25
C GLU A 170 -5.31 18.02 -33.56
N SER A 171 -5.41 17.10 -32.57
CA SER A 171 -4.26 16.57 -31.85
C SER A 171 -3.31 15.80 -32.78
N LEU A 172 -3.87 14.98 -33.68
CA LEU A 172 -3.09 14.24 -34.68
C LEU A 172 -2.50 15.17 -35.75
N ARG A 173 -3.26 16.18 -36.21
CA ARG A 173 -2.75 17.20 -37.13
C ARG A 173 -1.53 17.92 -36.54
N SER A 174 -1.58 18.27 -35.26
CA SER A 174 -0.43 18.88 -34.56
C SER A 174 0.77 17.93 -34.44
N GLU A 175 0.56 16.66 -34.07
CA GLU A 175 1.60 15.62 -33.99
C GLU A 175 2.29 15.39 -35.36
N PHE A 176 1.50 15.36 -36.43
CA PHE A 176 2.03 15.21 -37.79
C PHE A 176 2.73 16.47 -38.29
N ARG A 177 2.23 17.67 -37.96
CA ARG A 177 2.89 18.94 -38.30
C ARG A 177 4.25 19.10 -37.61
N GLU A 178 4.33 18.69 -36.34
CA GLU A 178 5.59 18.65 -35.58
C GLU A 178 6.59 17.72 -36.29
N THR A 179 6.15 16.52 -36.68
CA THR A 179 7.00 15.58 -37.43
C THR A 179 7.42 16.12 -38.80
N ASP A 180 6.49 16.71 -39.56
CA ASP A 180 6.78 17.34 -40.87
C ASP A 180 7.79 18.49 -40.76
N SER A 181 7.80 19.22 -39.63
CA SER A 181 8.75 20.33 -39.41
C SER A 181 10.20 19.88 -39.18
N MET A 182 10.42 18.58 -38.94
CA MET A 182 11.73 17.98 -38.70
C MET A 182 12.34 17.36 -39.97
N LEU A 183 11.61 17.36 -41.10
CA LEU A 183 12.04 16.77 -42.36
C LEU A 183 12.70 17.81 -43.27
N ASP A 184 13.81 17.44 -43.90
CA ASP A 184 14.53 18.27 -44.88
C ASP A 184 13.78 18.26 -46.23
N PRO A 185 13.36 19.42 -46.79
CA PRO A 185 12.62 19.51 -48.05
C PRO A 185 13.27 18.81 -49.25
N ASP A 186 14.59 18.67 -49.27
CA ASP A 186 15.33 18.08 -50.39
C ASP A 186 15.54 16.56 -50.26
N SER A 187 14.97 15.90 -49.23
CA SER A 187 15.18 14.48 -48.93
C SER A 187 14.02 13.55 -49.39
N LEU A 188 14.31 12.61 -50.31
CA LEU A 188 13.42 11.53 -50.77
C LEU A 188 14.25 10.29 -51.15
N PRO A 189 13.70 9.04 -51.13
CA PRO A 189 12.29 8.63 -50.95
C PRO A 189 12.00 8.05 -49.54
N MET A 190 10.82 8.17 -48.91
CA MET A 190 9.40 8.05 -49.31
C MET A 190 8.77 6.63 -49.36
N ASP A 191 9.50 5.58 -48.96
CA ASP A 191 8.87 4.28 -48.67
C ASP A 191 8.37 4.17 -47.21
N PHE A 192 8.74 5.13 -46.36
CA PHE A 192 8.48 5.13 -44.92
C PHE A 192 8.09 6.56 -44.48
N ASP A 193 6.83 6.76 -44.08
CA ASP A 193 6.37 8.03 -43.51
C ASP A 193 6.58 7.99 -41.99
N GLU A 194 7.64 8.64 -41.51
CA GLU A 194 8.03 8.60 -40.09
C GLU A 194 6.92 9.09 -39.15
N ALA A 195 6.04 9.99 -39.61
CA ALA A 195 4.89 10.46 -38.83
C ALA A 195 3.80 9.39 -38.64
N VAL A 196 3.72 8.40 -39.54
CA VAL A 196 2.86 7.22 -39.38
C VAL A 196 3.51 6.24 -38.40
N THR A 197 4.80 5.98 -38.57
CA THR A 197 5.50 4.89 -37.85
C THR A 197 5.87 5.25 -36.42
N ASN A 198 6.12 6.54 -36.14
CA ASN A 198 6.41 7.07 -34.80
C ASN A 198 5.15 7.65 -34.11
N SER A 199 3.95 7.50 -34.71
CA SER A 199 2.73 8.03 -34.09
C SER A 199 2.43 7.35 -32.74
N LYS A 200 1.96 8.14 -31.79
CA LYS A 200 1.53 7.65 -30.46
C LYS A 200 0.45 6.57 -30.56
N LEU A 201 -0.41 6.62 -31.58
CA LEU A 201 -1.42 5.59 -31.83
C LEU A 201 -0.79 4.24 -32.20
N LEU A 202 0.28 4.26 -33.00
CA LEU A 202 0.96 3.05 -33.44
C LEU A 202 1.78 2.41 -32.32
N HIS A 203 2.40 3.22 -31.46
CA HIS A 203 3.03 2.72 -30.24
C HIS A 203 2.04 2.02 -29.31
N ILE A 204 0.86 2.64 -29.07
CA ILE A 204 -0.21 2.02 -28.25
C ILE A 204 -0.70 0.70 -28.86
N ALA A 205 -0.85 0.63 -30.18
CA ALA A 205 -1.29 -0.59 -30.86
C ALA A 205 -0.25 -1.72 -30.83
N ASN A 206 1.03 -1.40 -31.03
CA ASN A 206 2.12 -2.37 -30.92
C ASN A 206 2.24 -2.93 -29.50
N GLU A 207 2.10 -2.08 -28.47
CA GLU A 207 2.06 -2.56 -27.08
C GLU A 207 0.82 -3.44 -26.83
N PHE A 208 -0.34 -3.07 -27.36
CA PHE A 208 -1.57 -3.88 -27.23
C PHE A 208 -1.40 -5.26 -27.88
N ALA A 209 -0.82 -5.32 -29.07
CA ALA A 209 -0.49 -6.56 -29.77
C ALA A 209 0.54 -7.40 -28.99
N SER A 210 1.54 -6.77 -28.37
CA SER A 210 2.54 -7.49 -27.56
C SER A 210 1.93 -8.19 -26.33
N VAL A 211 0.92 -7.58 -25.71
CA VAL A 211 0.19 -8.16 -24.56
C VAL A 211 -0.75 -9.28 -24.99
N ALA A 212 -1.15 -9.34 -26.27
CA ALA A 212 -2.03 -10.38 -26.77
C ALA A 212 -1.43 -11.79 -26.73
N ALA A 213 -0.10 -11.91 -26.65
CA ALA A 213 0.58 -13.20 -26.49
C ALA A 213 0.24 -13.90 -25.15
N ASP A 214 -0.12 -13.14 -24.11
CA ASP A 214 -0.52 -13.66 -22.80
C ASP A 214 -2.05 -13.86 -22.67
N LEU A 215 -2.82 -13.54 -23.72
CA LEU A 215 -4.28 -13.69 -23.75
C LEU A 215 -4.70 -15.02 -24.40
N PRO A 216 -5.93 -15.52 -24.14
CA PRO A 216 -6.45 -16.71 -24.83
C PRO A 216 -6.41 -16.56 -26.36
N THR A 217 -6.10 -17.63 -27.09
CA THR A 217 -5.88 -17.59 -28.55
C THR A 217 -7.07 -17.10 -29.38
N ASP A 218 -8.30 -17.19 -28.85
CA ASP A 218 -9.53 -16.73 -29.52
C ASP A 218 -9.93 -15.29 -29.12
N SER A 219 -9.02 -14.53 -28.50
CA SER A 219 -9.29 -13.16 -28.02
C SER A 219 -9.39 -12.15 -29.15
N ILE A 220 -10.46 -11.37 -29.17
CA ILE A 220 -10.65 -10.24 -30.09
C ILE A 220 -10.09 -8.97 -29.45
N LEU A 221 -9.17 -8.30 -30.16
CA LEU A 221 -8.62 -7.00 -29.77
C LEU A 221 -9.36 -5.89 -30.53
N GLU A 222 -9.85 -4.86 -29.82
CA GLU A 222 -10.52 -3.70 -30.43
C GLU A 222 -9.92 -2.38 -29.90
N VAL A 223 -9.61 -1.45 -30.80
CA VAL A 223 -9.23 -0.07 -30.50
C VAL A 223 -10.35 0.86 -30.99
N VAL A 224 -10.85 1.72 -30.10
CA VAL A 224 -11.92 2.68 -30.43
C VAL A 224 -11.42 4.12 -30.29
N PHE A 225 -11.41 4.84 -31.40
CA PHE A 225 -11.04 6.26 -31.46
C PHE A 225 -12.25 7.15 -31.15
N LEU A 226 -12.49 7.42 -29.87
CA LEU A 226 -13.73 8.01 -29.37
C LEU A 226 -14.08 9.39 -29.97
N ARG A 227 -13.07 10.20 -30.33
CA ARG A 227 -13.24 11.58 -30.83
C ARG A 227 -12.83 11.75 -32.31
N LEU A 228 -12.69 10.64 -33.05
CA LEU A 228 -12.53 10.65 -34.51
C LEU A 228 -13.82 10.10 -35.17
N PRO A 229 -14.63 10.91 -35.86
CA PRO A 229 -15.85 10.44 -36.53
C PRO A 229 -15.60 9.44 -37.67
N GLU A 230 -16.58 8.59 -37.95
CA GLU A 230 -16.53 7.50 -38.95
C GLU A 230 -16.12 7.92 -40.37
N LYS A 231 -16.28 9.21 -40.74
CA LYS A 231 -15.82 9.73 -42.04
C LYS A 231 -14.32 9.50 -42.32
N TYR A 232 -13.52 9.23 -41.29
CA TYR A 232 -12.09 8.92 -41.40
C TYR A 232 -11.79 7.41 -41.64
N HIS A 233 -12.81 6.54 -41.61
CA HIS A 233 -12.72 5.12 -42.00
C HIS A 233 -12.87 4.92 -43.53
N ALA A 234 -13.11 5.98 -44.31
CA ALA A 234 -13.30 5.87 -45.75
C ALA A 234 -11.97 5.55 -46.46
N ASN A 235 -11.86 4.37 -47.09
CA ASN A 235 -10.72 4.03 -47.96
C ASN A 235 -10.56 5.07 -49.06
N ARG A 236 -9.49 5.88 -48.98
CA ARG A 236 -9.07 6.77 -50.06
C ARG A 236 -7.91 6.13 -50.82
N PRO A 237 -7.79 6.37 -52.14
CA PRO A 237 -6.60 5.95 -52.86
C PRO A 237 -5.38 6.69 -52.30
N SER A 238 -4.29 5.95 -52.10
CA SER A 238 -2.99 6.52 -51.73
C SER A 238 -2.58 7.57 -52.77
N PRO A 239 -2.22 8.80 -52.35
CA PRO A 239 -1.84 9.85 -53.29
C PRO A 239 -0.49 9.57 -53.93
N SER A 240 -0.24 10.21 -55.08
CA SER A 240 1.12 10.27 -55.61
C SER A 240 1.98 11.19 -54.73
N GLN A 241 3.28 10.90 -54.67
CA GLN A 241 4.33 11.67 -53.99
C GLN A 241 4.20 13.20 -54.17
N LEU A 242 3.98 13.64 -55.42
CA LEU A 242 3.80 15.05 -55.76
C LEU A 242 2.45 15.61 -55.27
N ALA A 243 1.37 14.82 -55.37
CA ALA A 243 0.04 15.24 -54.92
C ALA A 243 -0.03 15.34 -53.38
N TYR A 244 0.66 14.48 -52.64
CA TYR A 244 0.66 14.49 -51.17
C TYR A 244 1.12 15.84 -50.60
N TRP A 245 2.30 16.30 -51.00
CA TRP A 245 2.88 17.56 -50.50
C TRP A 245 2.17 18.82 -51.02
N GLN A 246 1.54 18.74 -52.20
CA GLN A 246 0.71 19.83 -52.75
C GLN A 246 -0.70 19.90 -52.15
N SER A 247 -1.17 18.84 -51.49
CA SER A 247 -2.48 18.78 -50.85
C SER A 247 -2.54 19.54 -49.52
N HIS A 248 -3.74 19.98 -49.15
CA HIS A 248 -4.00 20.65 -47.88
C HIS A 248 -3.64 19.74 -46.70
N GLU A 249 -3.16 20.33 -45.60
CA GLU A 249 -2.70 19.62 -44.40
C GLU A 249 -3.76 18.67 -43.82
N ASP A 250 -5.04 19.04 -43.90
CA ASP A 250 -6.15 18.16 -43.47
C ASP A 250 -6.22 16.88 -44.31
N GLN A 251 -5.97 16.96 -45.62
CA GLN A 251 -5.97 15.78 -46.50
C GLN A 251 -4.75 14.88 -46.20
N ARG A 252 -3.59 15.47 -45.91
CA ARG A 252 -2.39 14.74 -45.43
C ARG A 252 -2.66 14.02 -44.11
N THR A 253 -3.32 14.69 -43.18
CA THR A 253 -3.74 14.14 -41.87
C THR A 253 -4.73 12.99 -42.06
N GLU A 254 -5.73 13.13 -42.95
CA GLU A 254 -6.69 12.07 -43.27
C GLU A 254 -6.01 10.83 -43.87
N TRP A 255 -5.05 11.00 -44.80
CA TRP A 255 -4.28 9.88 -45.36
C TRP A 255 -3.39 9.19 -44.31
N ARG A 256 -2.76 9.93 -43.38
CA ARG A 256 -1.97 9.35 -42.28
C ARG A 256 -2.84 8.57 -41.30
N ILE A 257 -4.05 9.06 -40.98
CA ILE A 257 -5.02 8.32 -40.15
C ILE A 257 -5.41 6.98 -40.81
N GLN A 258 -5.59 6.97 -42.13
CA GLN A 258 -5.84 5.74 -42.89
C GLN A 258 -4.63 4.78 -42.81
N ALA A 259 -3.41 5.26 -43.09
CA ALA A 259 -2.20 4.42 -43.04
C ALA A 259 -1.93 3.82 -41.64
N ILE A 260 -2.13 4.60 -40.58
CA ILE A 260 -2.08 4.11 -39.19
C ILE A 260 -3.15 3.03 -38.98
N THR A 261 -4.38 3.24 -39.45
CA THR A 261 -5.48 2.28 -39.31
C THR A 261 -5.19 0.96 -40.01
N GLU A 262 -4.70 1.00 -41.26
CA GLU A 262 -4.29 -0.18 -42.03
C GLU A 262 -3.17 -0.95 -41.31
N HIS A 263 -2.19 -0.25 -40.72
CA HIS A 263 -1.14 -0.90 -39.93
C HIS A 263 -1.68 -1.53 -38.65
N ILE A 264 -2.56 -0.86 -37.89
CA ILE A 264 -3.18 -1.43 -36.68
C ILE A 264 -4.00 -2.68 -37.02
N GLN A 265 -4.74 -2.66 -38.14
CA GLN A 265 -5.46 -3.83 -38.65
C GLN A 265 -4.53 -4.98 -39.04
N SER A 266 -3.33 -4.69 -39.57
CA SER A 266 -2.32 -5.70 -39.90
C SER A 266 -1.78 -6.45 -38.67
N LEU A 267 -1.85 -5.84 -37.47
CA LEU A 267 -1.53 -6.47 -36.18
C LEU A 267 -2.67 -7.37 -35.64
N GLY A 268 -3.76 -7.53 -36.39
CA GLY A 268 -4.95 -8.29 -35.96
C GLY A 268 -5.88 -7.53 -35.03
N ILE A 269 -5.70 -6.22 -34.86
CA ILE A 269 -6.51 -5.37 -33.99
C ILE A 269 -7.66 -4.74 -34.79
N GLN A 270 -8.90 -4.91 -34.34
CA GLN A 270 -10.07 -4.25 -34.93
C GLN A 270 -10.06 -2.77 -34.58
N VAL A 271 -10.28 -1.89 -35.56
CA VAL A 271 -10.34 -0.44 -35.36
C VAL A 271 -11.76 0.06 -35.54
N ARG A 272 -12.23 0.91 -34.62
CA ARG A 272 -13.51 1.63 -34.73
C ARG A 272 -13.31 3.13 -34.53
N PHE A 273 -14.08 3.90 -35.29
CA PHE A 273 -14.15 5.35 -35.22
C PHE A 273 -15.46 5.79 -34.57
N GLY A 274 -15.40 6.81 -33.72
CA GLY A 274 -16.55 7.35 -33.01
C GLY A 274 -16.98 6.54 -31.78
N ALA A 275 -17.87 7.15 -31.00
CA ALA A 275 -18.57 6.50 -29.90
C ALA A 275 -19.86 5.84 -30.41
N ARG A 276 -20.21 4.68 -29.86
CA ARG A 276 -21.55 4.09 -30.01
C ARG A 276 -22.60 4.90 -29.24
N ASP A 277 -23.84 4.87 -29.71
CA ASP A 277 -24.97 5.51 -29.03
C ASP A 277 -25.29 4.85 -27.67
N VAL A 278 -25.94 5.62 -26.79
CA VAL A 278 -26.32 5.16 -25.45
C VAL A 278 -27.52 4.20 -25.52
N PRO A 279 -27.46 3.00 -24.89
CA PRO A 279 -28.59 2.06 -24.84
C PRO A 279 -29.88 2.63 -24.22
N CYS A 280 -30.91 2.85 -25.03
CA CYS A 280 -32.23 3.31 -24.59
C CYS A 280 -33.12 2.16 -24.11
N CYS A 281 -34.01 2.41 -23.13
CA CYS A 281 -34.96 1.41 -22.64
C CYS A 281 -36.34 2.01 -22.35
N SER A 282 -37.40 1.27 -22.67
CA SER A 282 -38.80 1.71 -22.66
C SER A 282 -39.48 1.79 -21.28
N HIS A 283 -38.83 1.33 -20.20
CA HIS A 283 -39.51 1.01 -18.93
C HIS A 283 -38.79 1.47 -17.64
N THR A 284 -38.16 2.65 -17.63
CA THR A 284 -37.67 3.27 -16.37
C THR A 284 -38.02 4.75 -16.25
N VAL A 285 -38.51 5.15 -15.08
CA VAL A 285 -39.06 6.49 -14.76
C VAL A 285 -38.02 7.63 -14.79
N ALA A 286 -36.73 7.32 -14.99
CA ALA A 286 -35.62 8.29 -15.09
C ALA A 286 -34.83 8.26 -16.43
N GLY A 287 -35.22 7.41 -17.40
CA GLY A 287 -35.06 7.70 -18.83
C GLY A 287 -33.69 7.69 -19.52
N ILE A 288 -32.61 7.07 -18.99
CA ILE A 288 -31.33 6.94 -19.74
C ILE A 288 -30.74 5.51 -19.78
N TYR A 289 -30.90 4.67 -18.74
CA TYR A 289 -30.27 3.34 -18.68
C TYR A 289 -31.21 2.25 -18.14
N PRO A 290 -31.06 0.97 -18.56
CA PRO A 290 -31.82 -0.15 -18.01
C PRO A 290 -31.48 -0.45 -16.55
N ALA A 291 -32.50 -0.60 -15.71
CA ALA A 291 -32.36 -1.23 -14.38
C ALA A 291 -32.15 -2.74 -14.57
N LEU A 292 -30.98 -3.26 -14.19
CA LEU A 292 -30.56 -4.63 -14.53
C LEU A 292 -31.28 -5.73 -13.73
N PRO A 293 -31.47 -6.93 -14.31
CA PRO A 293 -32.27 -7.99 -13.71
C PRO A 293 -31.52 -8.71 -12.59
N LEU A 294 -32.26 -9.07 -11.54
CA LEU A 294 -31.75 -9.83 -10.40
C LEU A 294 -32.13 -11.33 -10.54
N PRO A 295 -31.30 -12.26 -10.06
CA PRO A 295 -31.57 -13.69 -10.20
C PRO A 295 -32.81 -14.16 -9.41
N ASN A 296 -33.47 -15.23 -9.86
CA ASN A 296 -34.69 -15.75 -9.21
C ASN A 296 -34.41 -16.42 -7.83
N PRO A 297 -35.34 -16.35 -6.87
CA PRO A 297 -35.19 -16.99 -5.56
C PRO A 297 -34.97 -18.50 -5.66
N LEU A 298 -34.06 -19.05 -4.84
CA LEU A 298 -33.72 -20.48 -4.88
C LEU A 298 -34.93 -21.37 -4.52
N PRO A 299 -35.16 -22.47 -5.27
CA PRO A 299 -36.20 -23.46 -4.96
C PRO A 299 -35.88 -24.24 -3.68
N LYS A 300 -36.92 -24.72 -2.98
CA LYS A 300 -36.77 -25.65 -1.85
C LYS A 300 -36.52 -27.08 -2.36
N LEU A 301 -35.26 -27.41 -2.60
CA LEU A 301 -34.83 -28.73 -3.09
C LEU A 301 -35.15 -29.87 -2.12
N ARG A 302 -35.65 -30.99 -2.64
CA ARG A 302 -35.92 -32.24 -1.90
C ARG A 302 -34.82 -33.29 -2.17
N PRO A 303 -34.41 -34.11 -1.21
CA PRO A 303 -33.58 -35.28 -1.51
C PRO A 303 -34.41 -36.43 -2.08
N THR A 304 -33.72 -37.40 -2.66
CA THR A 304 -34.23 -38.74 -3.02
C THR A 304 -34.46 -39.59 -1.75
N SER A 305 -35.33 -40.59 -1.83
CA SER A 305 -35.65 -41.52 -0.74
C SER A 305 -34.49 -42.44 -0.39
N ALA A 306 -33.78 -42.95 -1.40
CA ALA A 306 -32.44 -43.50 -1.24
C ALA A 306 -31.40 -42.39 -1.11
N LEU A 307 -30.47 -42.51 -0.17
CA LEU A 307 -29.42 -41.54 0.10
C LEU A 307 -28.04 -42.21 0.03
N ASN A 308 -27.17 -41.68 -0.82
CA ASN A 308 -25.76 -42.08 -0.90
C ASN A 308 -24.94 -41.28 0.11
N PHE A 309 -24.23 -41.93 1.02
CA PHE A 309 -23.36 -41.30 2.01
C PHE A 309 -21.90 -41.44 1.60
N ASP A 310 -21.18 -40.33 1.46
CA ASP A 310 -19.71 -40.38 1.40
C ASP A 310 -19.13 -40.71 2.78
N ALA A 311 -17.83 -41.03 2.86
CA ALA A 311 -17.18 -41.36 4.14
C ALA A 311 -17.41 -40.30 5.24
N SER A 312 -17.54 -39.02 4.87
CA SER A 312 -17.78 -37.94 5.83
C SER A 312 -19.24 -37.87 6.31
N GLY A 313 -20.20 -38.20 5.44
CA GLY A 313 -21.60 -38.41 5.80
C GLY A 313 -21.78 -39.63 6.71
N LEU A 314 -21.08 -40.74 6.43
CA LEU A 314 -21.08 -41.94 7.26
C LEU A 314 -20.51 -41.66 8.67
N ILE A 315 -19.38 -40.96 8.74
CA ILE A 315 -18.78 -40.50 10.00
C ILE A 315 -19.76 -39.63 10.80
N ALA A 316 -20.44 -38.70 10.12
CA ALA A 316 -21.44 -37.85 10.74
C ALA A 316 -22.65 -38.63 11.26
N LEU A 317 -23.06 -39.69 10.56
CA LEU A 317 -24.18 -40.56 10.94
C LEU A 317 -23.90 -41.41 12.18
N VAL A 318 -22.65 -41.86 12.39
CA VAL A 318 -22.28 -42.68 13.57
C VAL A 318 -21.78 -41.87 14.76
N SER A 319 -21.52 -40.57 14.61
CA SER A 319 -20.86 -39.72 15.62
C SER A 319 -21.63 -39.61 16.94
N ASP A 320 -20.92 -39.69 18.07
CA ASP A 320 -21.50 -39.60 19.42
C ASP A 320 -22.30 -38.30 19.61
N ILE A 321 -21.84 -37.17 19.08
CA ILE A 321 -22.51 -35.87 19.25
C ILE A 321 -23.88 -35.83 18.53
N SER A 322 -24.02 -36.55 17.41
CA SER A 322 -25.30 -36.68 16.69
C SER A 322 -26.30 -37.58 17.44
N HIS A 323 -25.82 -38.46 18.32
CA HIS A 323 -26.62 -39.37 19.13
C HIS A 323 -26.80 -38.93 20.61
N ALA A 324 -25.91 -38.13 21.18
CA ALA A 324 -25.90 -37.72 22.59
C ALA A 324 -27.17 -36.95 22.99
N PRO A 325 -27.60 -36.94 24.26
CA PRO A 325 -28.64 -36.02 24.72
C PRO A 325 -28.22 -34.55 24.55
N LEU A 326 -29.20 -33.65 24.42
CA LEU A 326 -29.01 -32.20 24.33
C LEU A 326 -29.58 -31.51 25.58
N ASP A 327 -29.30 -32.07 26.75
CA ASP A 327 -29.67 -31.50 28.05
C ASP A 327 -28.65 -30.43 28.50
N GLN A 328 -28.99 -29.74 29.58
CA GLN A 328 -28.20 -28.62 30.10
C GLN A 328 -26.86 -29.11 30.69
N ASP A 329 -26.83 -30.27 31.35
CA ASP A 329 -25.61 -30.85 31.92
C ASP A 329 -24.61 -31.27 30.83
N THR A 330 -25.08 -31.95 29.77
CA THR A 330 -24.24 -32.29 28.61
C THR A 330 -23.79 -31.03 27.88
N LYS A 331 -24.66 -30.01 27.78
CA LYS A 331 -24.31 -28.71 27.19
C LYS A 331 -23.22 -28.00 27.98
N ASP A 332 -23.29 -27.99 29.31
CA ASP A 332 -22.27 -27.34 30.14
C ASP A 332 -20.95 -28.12 30.12
N MET A 333 -21.00 -29.46 30.17
CA MET A 333 -19.83 -30.33 29.98
C MET A 333 -19.15 -30.07 28.62
N VAL A 334 -19.93 -29.95 27.53
CA VAL A 334 -19.39 -29.73 26.20
C VAL A 334 -18.94 -28.27 26.00
N GLN A 335 -19.67 -27.26 26.49
CA GLN A 335 -19.27 -25.84 26.38
C GLN A 335 -17.91 -25.53 27.05
N HIS A 336 -17.54 -26.29 28.08
CA HIS A 336 -16.24 -26.19 28.75
C HIS A 336 -15.18 -27.14 28.17
N HIS A 337 -15.51 -27.96 27.17
CA HIS A 337 -14.60 -28.92 26.56
C HIS A 337 -13.43 -28.25 25.83
N SER A 338 -12.20 -28.69 26.10
CA SER A 338 -10.97 -28.06 25.59
C SER A 338 -10.92 -27.96 24.06
N ASN A 339 -11.33 -29.03 23.36
CA ASN A 339 -11.40 -29.06 21.90
C ASN A 339 -12.53 -28.14 21.37
N ARG A 340 -12.13 -27.05 20.69
CA ARG A 340 -13.03 -26.09 20.04
C ARG A 340 -13.94 -26.74 18.98
N ALA A 341 -13.46 -27.73 18.23
CA ALA A 341 -14.25 -28.37 17.17
C ALA A 341 -15.47 -29.12 17.74
N ILE A 342 -15.31 -29.78 18.89
CA ILE A 342 -16.40 -30.47 19.61
C ILE A 342 -17.44 -29.46 20.12
N ARG A 343 -17.01 -28.30 20.63
CA ARG A 343 -17.89 -27.19 21.05
C ARG A 343 -18.70 -26.62 19.91
N GLU A 344 -18.05 -26.34 18.78
CA GLU A 344 -18.71 -25.82 17.59
C GLU A 344 -19.68 -26.85 16.98
N GLN A 345 -19.30 -28.12 16.97
CA GLN A 345 -20.15 -29.22 16.49
C GLN A 345 -21.36 -29.47 17.39
N TYR A 346 -21.22 -29.48 18.72
CA TYR A 346 -22.37 -29.62 19.63
C TYR A 346 -23.32 -28.44 19.51
N THR A 347 -22.79 -27.22 19.43
CA THR A 347 -23.57 -26.01 19.18
C THR A 347 -24.33 -26.11 17.86
N GLN A 348 -23.68 -26.55 16.78
CA GLN A 348 -24.29 -26.81 15.48
C GLN A 348 -25.37 -27.89 15.55
N GLU A 349 -25.09 -29.02 16.18
CA GLU A 349 -26.01 -30.16 16.28
C GLU A 349 -27.22 -29.84 17.18
N SER A 350 -27.09 -28.88 18.10
CA SER A 350 -28.23 -28.32 18.85
C SER A 350 -29.10 -27.37 18.02
N GLN A 351 -28.55 -26.72 17.00
CA GLN A 351 -29.27 -25.81 16.09
C GLN A 351 -29.83 -26.52 14.84
N SER A 352 -29.12 -27.53 14.34
CA SER A 352 -29.39 -28.20 13.07
C SER A 352 -28.94 -29.68 13.16
N PRO A 353 -29.70 -30.52 13.91
CA PRO A 353 -29.34 -31.90 14.15
C PRO A 353 -29.44 -32.75 12.88
N LEU A 354 -28.42 -33.57 12.57
CA LEU A 354 -28.37 -34.35 11.33
C LEU A 354 -29.58 -35.27 11.18
N LEU A 355 -29.86 -36.09 12.19
CA LEU A 355 -30.96 -37.05 12.17
C LEU A 355 -32.34 -36.36 12.16
N GLY A 356 -32.46 -35.16 12.76
CA GLY A 356 -33.68 -34.34 12.68
C GLY A 356 -33.88 -33.71 11.30
N MET A 357 -32.80 -33.33 10.61
CA MET A 357 -32.89 -32.88 9.22
C MET A 357 -33.27 -34.00 8.26
N LEU A 358 -32.72 -35.21 8.45
CA LEU A 358 -33.12 -36.38 7.68
C LEU A 358 -34.62 -36.70 7.89
N GLU A 359 -35.08 -36.67 9.14
CA GLU A 359 -36.50 -36.85 9.51
C GLU A 359 -37.45 -35.81 8.86
N ASN A 360 -36.98 -34.56 8.71
CA ASN A 360 -37.73 -33.45 8.13
C ASN A 360 -37.65 -33.38 6.59
N ALA A 361 -36.57 -33.89 5.99
CA ALA A 361 -36.35 -33.85 4.54
C ALA A 361 -36.91 -35.09 3.82
N CYS A 362 -36.87 -36.23 4.49
CA CYS A 362 -37.32 -37.53 3.98
C CYS A 362 -38.56 -37.98 4.81
N PRO A 363 -39.79 -37.81 4.29
CA PRO A 363 -41.00 -38.14 5.05
C PRO A 363 -41.26 -39.65 5.15
N GLY A 364 -40.74 -40.45 4.21
CA GLY A 364 -40.87 -41.91 4.14
C GLY A 364 -39.70 -42.69 4.74
N GLU A 365 -39.51 -43.92 4.29
CA GLU A 365 -38.33 -44.75 4.61
C GLU A 365 -37.08 -44.19 3.91
N ILE A 366 -35.91 -44.43 4.51
CA ILE A 366 -34.62 -43.86 4.10
C ILE A 366 -33.65 -45.00 3.87
N GLN A 367 -33.49 -45.39 2.60
CA GLN A 367 -32.52 -46.39 2.19
C GLN A 367 -31.10 -45.80 2.26
N LEU A 368 -30.19 -46.48 2.96
CA LEU A 368 -28.80 -46.07 3.08
C LEU A 368 -27.94 -46.75 2.01
N LEU A 369 -27.31 -45.95 1.15
CA LEU A 369 -26.33 -46.40 0.16
C LEU A 369 -24.94 -45.83 0.49
N ALA A 370 -23.88 -46.57 0.17
CA ALA A 370 -22.51 -46.04 0.14
C ALA A 370 -21.60 -46.88 -0.77
N THR A 371 -20.48 -46.29 -1.20
CA THR A 371 -19.41 -47.04 -1.88
C THR A 371 -18.62 -47.89 -0.88
N LYS A 372 -18.07 -49.03 -1.33
CA LYS A 372 -17.20 -49.88 -0.49
C LYS A 372 -16.05 -49.08 0.09
N ASN A 373 -15.38 -48.28 -0.74
CA ASN A 373 -14.28 -47.40 -0.31
C ASN A 373 -14.72 -46.36 0.73
N SER A 374 -15.97 -45.86 0.69
CA SER A 374 -16.49 -44.97 1.74
C SER A 374 -16.69 -45.70 3.07
N VAL A 375 -17.15 -46.96 3.05
CA VAL A 375 -17.33 -47.79 4.26
C VAL A 375 -16.00 -48.28 4.82
N GLU A 376 -15.05 -48.69 3.97
CA GLU A 376 -13.67 -48.98 4.39
C GLU A 376 -13.02 -47.75 5.01
N LYS A 377 -13.25 -46.56 4.45
CA LYS A 377 -12.71 -45.32 5.01
C LYS A 377 -13.37 -44.92 6.33
N LEU A 378 -14.67 -45.16 6.48
CA LEU A 378 -15.36 -45.06 7.78
C LEU A 378 -14.66 -45.95 8.81
N LEU A 379 -14.49 -47.25 8.52
CA LEU A 379 -13.91 -48.22 9.45
C LEU A 379 -12.47 -47.85 9.85
N GLN A 380 -11.60 -47.51 8.88
CA GLN A 380 -10.25 -47.01 9.17
C GLN A 380 -10.26 -45.82 10.15
N ILE A 381 -11.19 -44.88 9.96
CA ILE A 381 -11.25 -43.66 10.77
C ILE A 381 -11.86 -43.94 12.14
N THR A 382 -12.91 -44.77 12.24
CA THR A 382 -13.50 -45.15 13.53
C THR A 382 -12.56 -46.03 14.34
N ASP A 383 -11.80 -46.93 13.73
CA ASP A 383 -10.81 -47.76 14.43
C ASP A 383 -9.67 -46.93 15.04
N LEU A 384 -9.18 -45.93 14.31
CA LEU A 384 -8.10 -45.04 14.76
C LEU A 384 -8.56 -43.98 15.77
N LEU A 385 -9.78 -43.46 15.66
CA LEU A 385 -10.19 -42.20 16.32
C LEU A 385 -11.56 -42.23 16.99
N GLY A 386 -12.38 -43.27 16.77
CA GLY A 386 -13.74 -43.36 17.29
C GLY A 386 -13.85 -43.99 18.69
N SER A 387 -14.87 -43.58 19.44
CA SER A 387 -15.22 -44.13 20.75
C SER A 387 -15.71 -45.59 20.67
N SER A 388 -15.83 -46.25 21.82
CA SER A 388 -16.45 -47.59 21.90
C SER A 388 -17.91 -47.61 21.43
N ALA A 389 -18.63 -46.49 21.53
CA ALA A 389 -19.98 -46.35 21.03
C ALA A 389 -20.03 -46.13 19.50
N GLU A 390 -19.07 -45.37 18.96
CA GLU A 390 -18.97 -45.08 17.52
C GLU A 390 -18.47 -46.30 16.73
N LYS A 391 -17.47 -47.03 17.24
CA LYS A 391 -17.03 -48.31 16.68
C LYS A 391 -18.18 -49.32 16.61
N ARG A 392 -18.95 -49.45 17.70
CA ARG A 392 -20.15 -50.28 17.75
C ARG A 392 -21.22 -49.83 16.74
N ARG A 393 -21.48 -48.53 16.60
CA ARG A 393 -22.45 -48.02 15.61
C ARG A 393 -21.98 -48.22 14.17
N ALA A 394 -20.68 -48.07 13.88
CA ALA A 394 -20.13 -48.36 12.57
C ALA A 394 -20.24 -49.86 12.20
N GLN A 395 -19.96 -50.76 13.14
CA GLN A 395 -20.18 -52.20 12.94
C GLN A 395 -21.67 -52.54 12.76
N ALA A 396 -22.56 -51.96 13.59
CA ALA A 396 -24.00 -52.14 13.50
C ALA A 396 -24.61 -51.61 12.18
N LEU A 397 -24.01 -50.57 11.59
CA LEU A 397 -24.38 -50.03 10.28
C LEU A 397 -24.21 -51.08 9.16
N ILE A 398 -23.19 -51.94 9.29
CA ILE A 398 -22.82 -52.96 8.30
C ILE A 398 -23.50 -54.31 8.61
N SER A 399 -23.64 -54.68 9.88
CA SER A 399 -24.26 -55.95 10.28
C SER A 399 -25.80 -55.93 10.28
N GLY A 400 -26.40 -54.74 10.20
CA GLY A 400 -27.86 -54.57 10.26
C GLY A 400 -28.43 -54.54 11.68
N ASP A 401 -27.58 -54.52 12.72
CA ASP A 401 -28.01 -54.57 14.12
C ASP A 401 -28.62 -53.24 14.58
N ARG A 402 -29.91 -53.07 14.30
CA ARG A 402 -30.71 -51.90 14.69
C ARG A 402 -30.69 -51.65 16.20
N ALA A 403 -30.59 -52.70 17.02
CA ALA A 403 -30.58 -52.54 18.47
C ALA A 403 -29.27 -51.88 18.92
N HIS A 404 -28.12 -52.43 18.52
CA HIS A 404 -26.81 -51.90 18.87
C HIS A 404 -26.49 -50.56 18.22
N PHE A 405 -27.09 -50.23 17.07
CA PHE A 405 -26.99 -48.91 16.46
C PHE A 405 -27.63 -47.81 17.33
N TRP A 406 -28.84 -48.06 17.87
CA TRP A 406 -29.59 -47.04 18.61
C TRP A 406 -29.35 -47.02 20.14
N ILE A 407 -28.53 -47.91 20.70
CA ILE A 407 -28.14 -47.87 22.14
C ILE A 407 -27.47 -46.52 22.48
N GLY A 408 -28.04 -45.82 23.47
CA GLY A 408 -27.57 -44.51 23.95
C GLY A 408 -28.01 -43.31 23.12
N SER A 409 -28.78 -43.50 22.04
CA SER A 409 -29.19 -42.42 21.14
C SER A 409 -30.44 -41.66 21.61
N ARG A 410 -30.37 -40.32 21.65
CA ARG A 410 -31.53 -39.42 21.84
C ARG A 410 -32.62 -39.59 20.77
N TRP A 411 -32.27 -40.18 19.62
CA TRP A 411 -33.19 -40.42 18.50
C TRP A 411 -33.89 -41.79 18.56
N ARG A 412 -33.57 -42.67 19.52
CA ARG A 412 -34.10 -44.05 19.58
C ARG A 412 -35.63 -44.13 19.60
N SER A 413 -36.32 -43.12 20.15
CA SER A 413 -37.78 -43.01 20.19
C SER A 413 -38.40 -42.17 19.07
N ARG A 414 -37.58 -41.54 18.20
CA ARG A 414 -38.02 -40.67 17.10
C ARG A 414 -38.36 -41.48 15.84
N PRO A 415 -39.27 -41.00 14.97
CA PRO A 415 -39.59 -41.62 13.69
C PRO A 415 -38.37 -42.05 12.84
N VAL A 416 -37.31 -41.24 12.80
CA VAL A 416 -36.07 -41.53 12.06
C VAL A 416 -35.42 -42.86 12.46
N ALA A 417 -35.52 -43.29 13.72
CA ALA A 417 -34.97 -44.57 14.16
C ALA A 417 -35.73 -45.80 13.64
N ARG A 418 -36.95 -45.61 13.13
CA ARG A 418 -37.70 -46.63 12.38
C ARG A 418 -37.49 -46.50 10.87
N ARG A 419 -37.46 -45.27 10.34
CA ARG A 419 -37.35 -44.99 8.89
C ARG A 419 -35.96 -45.26 8.29
N LEU A 420 -34.88 -45.14 9.06
CA LEU A 420 -33.52 -45.38 8.59
C LEU A 420 -33.30 -46.89 8.38
N GLU A 421 -33.06 -47.34 7.16
CA GLU A 421 -32.84 -48.76 6.86
C GLU A 421 -31.42 -49.23 7.24
N LEU A 422 -31.30 -50.48 7.69
CA LEU A 422 -30.04 -51.13 8.08
C LEU A 422 -30.11 -52.61 7.69
N PRO A 423 -29.04 -53.24 7.16
CA PRO A 423 -27.70 -52.69 6.95
C PRO A 423 -27.62 -51.67 5.80
N ILE A 424 -26.49 -50.97 5.72
CA ILE A 424 -26.16 -50.14 4.54
C ILE A 424 -25.99 -51.01 3.29
N SER A 425 -26.56 -50.58 2.18
CA SER A 425 -26.47 -51.28 0.89
C SER A 425 -25.33 -50.74 0.03
N PHE A 426 -24.70 -51.64 -0.71
CA PHE A 426 -23.73 -51.34 -1.78
C PHE A 426 -24.37 -51.44 -3.17
N ASP A 427 -25.65 -51.83 -3.25
CA ASP A 427 -26.40 -52.01 -4.49
C ASP A 427 -27.21 -50.75 -4.80
N PHE A 428 -26.68 -49.98 -5.76
CA PHE A 428 -27.29 -48.76 -6.27
C PHE A 428 -28.37 -49.02 -7.34
N SER A 429 -28.63 -50.27 -7.74
CA SER A 429 -29.63 -50.60 -8.76
C SER A 429 -31.07 -50.61 -8.24
N GLN A 430 -31.25 -50.62 -6.92
CA GLN A 430 -32.57 -50.72 -6.27
C GLN A 430 -33.25 -49.35 -6.01
N SER A 431 -32.58 -48.22 -6.26
CA SER A 431 -33.18 -46.89 -6.04
C SER A 431 -34.14 -46.51 -7.18
N SER A 432 -35.43 -46.75 -6.98
CA SER A 432 -36.50 -46.49 -7.97
C SER A 432 -36.92 -45.02 -8.12
N GLU A 433 -36.45 -44.12 -7.24
CA GLU A 433 -36.80 -42.69 -7.20
C GLU A 433 -35.58 -41.77 -7.34
N GLY A 434 -34.84 -41.88 -8.44
CA GLY A 434 -33.70 -41.01 -8.75
C GLY A 434 -34.09 -39.64 -9.32
N PHE A 435 -33.09 -38.80 -9.63
CA PHE A 435 -33.27 -37.52 -10.35
C PHE A 435 -33.94 -37.65 -11.72
N ALA A 436 -34.11 -38.87 -12.26
CA ALA A 436 -34.72 -39.16 -13.56
C ALA A 436 -36.14 -38.58 -13.75
N CYS A 437 -36.85 -38.28 -12.65
CA CYS A 437 -38.16 -37.60 -12.67
C CYS A 437 -38.08 -36.06 -12.73
N ASP A 438 -36.88 -35.48 -12.74
CA ASP A 438 -36.61 -34.04 -12.80
C ASP A 438 -35.58 -33.75 -13.90
N GLU A 439 -36.07 -33.33 -15.07
CA GLU A 439 -35.26 -33.08 -16.27
C GLU A 439 -34.16 -32.03 -16.02
N THR A 440 -34.46 -30.99 -15.22
CA THR A 440 -33.49 -29.94 -14.87
C THR A 440 -32.39 -30.48 -13.98
N ALA A 441 -32.72 -31.33 -13.00
CA ALA A 441 -31.72 -32.02 -12.20
C ALA A 441 -30.86 -32.97 -13.05
N CYS A 442 -31.44 -33.70 -14.01
CA CYS A 442 -30.68 -34.57 -14.93
C CYS A 442 -29.63 -33.80 -15.76
N ILE A 443 -30.01 -32.64 -16.33
CA ILE A 443 -29.08 -31.80 -17.11
C ILE A 443 -27.93 -31.30 -16.23
N GLN A 444 -28.25 -30.85 -15.01
CA GLN A 444 -27.24 -30.38 -14.05
C GLN A 444 -26.34 -31.52 -13.53
N ALA A 445 -26.86 -32.75 -13.40
CA ALA A 445 -26.07 -33.94 -13.08
C ALA A 445 -25.02 -34.21 -14.18
N GLY A 446 -25.41 -34.11 -15.45
CA GLY A 446 -24.49 -34.24 -16.58
C GLY A 446 -23.37 -33.19 -16.58
N ARG A 447 -23.68 -31.93 -16.23
CA ARG A 447 -22.67 -30.87 -16.06
C ARG A 447 -21.75 -31.13 -14.88
N LEU A 448 -22.30 -31.52 -13.72
CA LEU A 448 -21.52 -31.85 -12.52
C LEU A 448 -20.64 -33.09 -12.69
N LYS A 449 -21.04 -34.08 -13.50
CA LYS A 449 -20.21 -35.24 -13.87
C LYS A 449 -18.99 -34.85 -14.71
N LYS A 450 -19.15 -33.95 -15.69
CA LYS A 450 -18.03 -33.36 -16.43
C LYS A 450 -17.11 -32.55 -15.50
N ALA A 451 -17.70 -31.75 -14.60
CA ALA A 451 -16.96 -30.97 -13.61
C ALA A 451 -16.18 -31.86 -12.62
N LEU A 452 -16.73 -33.02 -12.25
CA LEU A 452 -16.08 -34.01 -11.38
C LEU A 452 -14.87 -34.67 -12.05
N THR A 453 -14.97 -34.95 -13.34
CA THR A 453 -13.84 -35.45 -14.15
C THR A 453 -12.70 -34.42 -14.17
N GLN A 454 -13.01 -33.14 -14.40
CA GLN A 454 -12.03 -32.05 -14.32
C GLN A 454 -11.48 -31.87 -12.90
N ALA A 455 -12.32 -31.98 -11.86
CA ALA A 455 -11.92 -31.78 -10.46
C ALA A 455 -11.00 -32.87 -9.91
N SER A 456 -11.17 -34.11 -10.37
CA SER A 456 -10.34 -35.26 -10.00
C SER A 456 -9.02 -35.26 -10.77
N ASN A 457 -9.02 -34.82 -12.03
CA ASN A 457 -7.81 -34.68 -12.85
C ASN A 457 -7.00 -33.40 -12.55
N ALA A 458 -7.50 -32.51 -11.67
CA ALA A 458 -6.84 -31.24 -11.34
C ALA A 458 -5.63 -31.45 -10.41
N PRO A 459 -4.57 -30.61 -10.50
CA PRO A 459 -3.38 -30.74 -9.65
C PRO A 459 -3.72 -30.86 -8.16
N VAL A 460 -3.09 -31.83 -7.50
CA VAL A 460 -3.28 -32.17 -6.08
C VAL A 460 -3.15 -30.93 -5.19
N LYS A 461 -4.26 -30.51 -4.56
CA LYS A 461 -4.31 -29.37 -3.63
C LYS A 461 -5.00 -29.75 -2.34
N PRO A 462 -4.45 -29.45 -1.14
CA PRO A 462 -5.12 -29.78 0.10
C PRO A 462 -6.59 -29.35 0.07
N LYS A 463 -7.52 -30.27 0.31
CA LYS A 463 -8.98 -30.03 0.27
C LYS A 463 -9.64 -29.94 -1.12
N SER A 464 -8.98 -30.37 -2.20
CA SER A 464 -9.62 -30.66 -3.49
C SER A 464 -10.31 -32.04 -3.53
N LEU A 465 -11.11 -32.30 -4.57
CA LEU A 465 -11.64 -33.63 -4.91
C LEU A 465 -10.56 -34.55 -5.46
N SER A 466 -9.59 -34.01 -6.21
CA SER A 466 -8.26 -34.62 -6.39
C SER A 466 -7.43 -34.72 -5.08
N ASN A 467 -8.09 -34.60 -3.93
CA ASN A 467 -7.59 -34.88 -2.59
C ASN A 467 -8.72 -35.54 -1.70
N SER A 468 -9.74 -36.25 -2.23
CA SER A 468 -10.42 -37.38 -1.51
C SER A 468 -11.20 -38.43 -2.37
N MET A 469 -10.61 -39.58 -2.74
CA MET A 469 -11.09 -40.48 -3.83
C MET A 469 -12.37 -41.20 -3.44
N HIS A 470 -12.43 -41.66 -2.19
CA HIS A 470 -13.65 -42.26 -1.64
C HIS A 470 -14.85 -41.30 -1.74
N THR A 471 -14.62 -39.99 -1.63
CA THR A 471 -15.64 -38.95 -1.85
C THR A 471 -15.86 -38.72 -3.35
N ALA A 472 -14.82 -38.62 -4.17
CA ALA A 472 -14.96 -38.43 -5.63
C ALA A 472 -15.70 -39.61 -6.31
N GLU A 473 -15.38 -40.85 -5.94
CA GLU A 473 -16.06 -42.07 -6.36
C GLU A 473 -17.50 -42.13 -5.83
N SER A 474 -17.74 -41.74 -4.57
CA SER A 474 -19.10 -41.64 -4.02
C SER A 474 -19.93 -40.60 -4.79
N PHE A 475 -19.35 -39.45 -5.12
CA PHE A 475 -19.99 -38.42 -5.95
C PHE A 475 -20.28 -38.96 -7.37
N GLN A 476 -19.33 -39.67 -7.98
CA GLN A 476 -19.48 -40.29 -9.28
C GLN A 476 -20.62 -41.33 -9.26
N LYS A 477 -20.66 -42.19 -8.25
CA LYS A 477 -21.71 -43.21 -8.09
C LYS A 477 -23.09 -42.60 -7.88
N GLY A 478 -23.24 -41.59 -7.02
CA GLY A 478 -24.53 -40.92 -6.84
C GLY A 478 -25.00 -40.16 -8.08
N LEU A 479 -24.09 -39.59 -8.87
CA LEU A 479 -24.42 -39.01 -10.17
C LEU A 479 -24.85 -40.08 -11.18
N ASP A 480 -24.22 -41.25 -11.19
CA ASP A 480 -24.52 -42.36 -12.11
C ASP A 480 -25.80 -43.12 -11.77
N SER A 481 -26.14 -43.24 -10.49
CA SER A 481 -27.38 -43.85 -10.00
C SER A 481 -28.52 -42.84 -9.80
N PHE A 482 -28.31 -41.57 -10.16
CA PHE A 482 -29.23 -40.46 -9.94
C PHE A 482 -29.70 -40.34 -8.46
N THR A 483 -28.84 -40.65 -7.50
CA THR A 483 -29.13 -40.65 -6.06
C THR A 483 -28.50 -39.45 -5.35
N THR A 484 -29.25 -38.79 -4.46
CA THR A 484 -28.75 -37.68 -3.64
C THR A 484 -27.53 -38.11 -2.84
N THR A 485 -26.41 -37.42 -3.02
CA THR A 485 -25.17 -37.70 -2.27
C THR A 485 -25.01 -36.72 -1.11
N LEU A 486 -25.00 -37.27 0.10
CA LEU A 486 -24.87 -36.54 1.36
C LEU A 486 -23.40 -36.55 1.81
N THR A 487 -22.87 -35.35 2.03
CA THR A 487 -21.43 -35.12 2.25
C THR A 487 -21.21 -33.89 3.12
N SER A 488 -20.07 -33.82 3.82
CA SER A 488 -19.57 -32.60 4.48
C SER A 488 -18.40 -31.93 3.76
N HIS A 489 -18.06 -32.41 2.55
CA HIS A 489 -16.88 -32.01 1.78
C HIS A 489 -17.09 -30.67 1.02
N ALA A 490 -17.31 -29.58 1.78
CA ALA A 490 -17.67 -28.26 1.25
C ALA A 490 -16.73 -27.73 0.15
N ASN A 491 -15.42 -27.92 0.29
CA ASN A 491 -14.45 -27.45 -0.70
C ASN A 491 -14.57 -28.19 -2.05
N GLY A 492 -14.99 -29.46 -2.02
CA GLY A 492 -15.22 -30.25 -3.23
C GLY A 492 -16.52 -29.83 -3.92
N ILE A 493 -17.57 -29.56 -3.16
CA ILE A 493 -18.81 -28.97 -3.70
C ILE A 493 -18.54 -27.58 -4.32
N ALA A 494 -17.71 -26.75 -3.69
CA ALA A 494 -17.29 -25.47 -4.26
C ALA A 494 -16.43 -25.63 -5.53
N GLN A 495 -15.53 -26.61 -5.57
CA GLN A 495 -14.71 -26.93 -6.74
C GLN A 495 -15.57 -27.44 -7.91
N LEU A 496 -16.54 -28.33 -7.65
CA LEU A 496 -17.52 -28.76 -8.66
C LEU A 496 -18.37 -27.61 -9.17
N ALA A 497 -18.86 -26.74 -8.29
CA ALA A 497 -19.66 -25.59 -8.70
C ALA A 497 -18.86 -24.67 -9.63
N THR A 498 -17.60 -24.40 -9.27
CA THR A 498 -16.65 -23.59 -10.08
C THR A 498 -16.48 -24.18 -11.49
N TYR A 499 -16.03 -25.43 -11.60
CA TYR A 499 -15.82 -26.06 -12.92
C TYR A 499 -17.13 -26.28 -13.69
N SER A 500 -18.25 -26.54 -13.01
CA SER A 500 -19.56 -26.66 -13.67
C SER A 500 -20.03 -25.34 -14.29
N ALA A 501 -19.60 -24.19 -13.75
CA ALA A 501 -19.88 -22.88 -14.30
C ALA A 501 -19.09 -22.60 -15.59
N GLU A 502 -17.86 -23.11 -15.68
CA GLU A 502 -17.00 -23.05 -16.87
C GLU A 502 -17.44 -24.00 -17.99
N ILE A 503 -18.13 -25.10 -17.67
CA ILE A 503 -18.64 -26.06 -18.66
C ILE A 503 -19.86 -25.47 -19.39
N PRO A 504 -19.78 -25.29 -20.73
CA PRO A 504 -20.92 -24.86 -21.54
C PRO A 504 -22.09 -25.82 -21.35
N SER A 505 -23.28 -25.27 -21.11
CA SER A 505 -24.49 -26.07 -21.07
C SER A 505 -24.76 -26.69 -22.45
N PRO A 506 -25.32 -27.91 -22.56
CA PRO A 506 -25.80 -28.40 -23.83
C PRO A 506 -26.72 -27.36 -24.49
N THR A 507 -26.36 -26.94 -25.69
CA THR A 507 -27.26 -26.21 -26.59
C THR A 507 -28.53 -27.06 -26.76
N HIS A 508 -29.71 -26.48 -26.52
CA HIS A 508 -30.92 -27.10 -27.04
C HIS A 508 -30.73 -27.33 -28.56
N PRO A 509 -31.16 -28.49 -29.11
CA PRO A 509 -31.42 -28.56 -30.54
C PRO A 509 -32.45 -27.47 -30.89
N PRO A 510 -32.51 -26.98 -32.15
CA PRO A 510 -33.33 -25.83 -32.51
C PRO A 510 -34.78 -26.02 -32.06
N TYR A 511 -35.20 -25.21 -31.09
CA TYR A 511 -36.55 -25.25 -30.53
C TYR A 511 -37.54 -24.78 -31.58
N ARG A 512 -38.25 -25.72 -32.19
CA ARG A 512 -39.36 -25.44 -33.10
C ARG A 512 -40.57 -25.07 -32.23
N PRO A 513 -41.19 -23.89 -32.37
CA PRO A 513 -42.34 -23.52 -31.56
C PRO A 513 -43.56 -24.29 -32.05
N GLU A 514 -43.85 -25.45 -31.44
CA GLU A 514 -45.18 -26.05 -31.56
C GLU A 514 -46.13 -25.42 -30.53
N SER A 515 -47.19 -24.83 -31.07
CA SER A 515 -48.22 -24.11 -30.32
C SER A 515 -49.13 -25.08 -29.58
N SER A 516 -49.12 -25.05 -28.24
CA SER A 516 -50.31 -25.06 -27.37
C SER A 516 -49.93 -25.46 -25.94
N GLY A 517 -50.67 -24.95 -24.95
CA GLY A 517 -50.50 -25.32 -23.54
C GLY A 517 -49.84 -24.24 -22.70
N THR A 518 -50.65 -23.59 -21.88
CA THR A 518 -50.21 -22.64 -20.86
C THR A 518 -49.32 -23.30 -19.80
N GLY A 519 -48.07 -22.85 -19.69
CA GLY A 519 -47.32 -22.86 -18.42
C GLY A 519 -46.15 -23.83 -18.31
N THR A 520 -44.93 -23.33 -18.52
CA THR A 520 -43.66 -23.99 -18.14
C THR A 520 -42.69 -23.00 -17.44
N LYS A 521 -43.19 -22.22 -16.48
CA LYS A 521 -42.34 -21.47 -15.53
C LYS A 521 -41.74 -22.40 -14.46
N GLN A 522 -40.72 -23.19 -14.82
CA GLN A 522 -39.84 -23.80 -13.81
C GLN A 522 -38.44 -24.12 -14.37
N VAL A 523 -37.55 -23.13 -14.42
CA VAL A 523 -36.12 -23.26 -14.81
C VAL A 523 -35.24 -23.77 -13.63
N SER A 524 -35.90 -24.22 -12.56
CA SER A 524 -35.29 -24.46 -11.25
C SER A 524 -35.52 -25.91 -10.82
N PRO A 525 -34.45 -26.66 -10.47
CA PRO A 525 -34.59 -28.05 -10.06
C PRO A 525 -35.44 -28.16 -8.79
N SER A 526 -36.14 -29.28 -8.66
CA SER A 526 -36.98 -29.64 -7.50
C SER A 526 -36.28 -30.67 -6.59
N ILE A 527 -35.39 -31.49 -7.15
CA ILE A 527 -34.59 -32.49 -6.45
C ILE A 527 -33.14 -31.98 -6.29
N CYS A 528 -32.50 -32.23 -5.14
CA CYS A 528 -31.08 -31.95 -4.92
C CYS A 528 -30.20 -33.15 -5.31
N ILE A 529 -29.08 -32.86 -5.99
CA ILE A 529 -28.05 -33.82 -6.34
C ILE A 529 -27.09 -34.04 -5.19
N PHE A 530 -26.61 -32.94 -4.61
CA PHE A 530 -25.74 -32.95 -3.46
C PHE A 530 -26.46 -32.34 -2.27
N TRP A 531 -26.37 -33.03 -1.13
CA TRP A 531 -26.75 -32.48 0.16
C TRP A 531 -25.49 -32.21 0.99
N LEU A 532 -25.03 -30.95 0.96
CA LEU A 532 -23.92 -30.49 1.78
C LEU A 532 -24.38 -30.27 3.23
N ILE A 533 -24.06 -31.24 4.06
CA ILE A 533 -24.15 -31.15 5.51
C ILE A 533 -22.86 -30.51 6.08
N ARG A 534 -22.86 -30.03 7.33
CA ARG A 534 -21.62 -29.61 7.99
C ARG A 534 -20.89 -30.80 8.62
N PRO A 535 -19.55 -30.72 8.79
CA PRO A 535 -18.78 -31.81 9.38
C PRO A 535 -19.23 -32.10 10.82
N ARG A 536 -19.19 -33.38 11.18
CA ARG A 536 -19.37 -33.90 12.54
C ARG A 536 -18.22 -34.85 12.85
N SER A 537 -17.50 -34.59 13.94
CA SER A 537 -16.37 -35.37 14.47
C SER A 537 -16.84 -36.53 15.35
N LEU A 538 -16.00 -37.56 15.43
CA LEU A 538 -16.17 -38.79 16.22
C LEU A 538 -15.67 -38.62 17.66
N CYS A 539 -16.40 -37.95 18.55
CA CYS A 539 -15.94 -37.75 19.93
C CYS A 539 -17.06 -37.81 20.98
N GLY A 540 -17.07 -38.89 21.77
CA GLY A 540 -17.78 -39.01 23.05
C GLY A 540 -16.83 -39.33 24.21
N SER A 541 -17.34 -39.23 25.45
CA SER A 541 -16.53 -39.31 26.68
C SER A 541 -15.99 -40.71 26.98
N ALA A 542 -14.68 -40.81 27.22
CA ALA A 542 -14.05 -41.92 27.94
C ALA A 542 -12.82 -41.41 28.71
N ASP A 543 -12.81 -41.61 30.02
CA ASP A 543 -11.66 -41.31 30.88
C ASP A 543 -10.52 -42.29 30.60
N THR A 544 -9.49 -41.86 29.87
CA THR A 544 -8.17 -42.51 29.87
C THR A 544 -7.06 -41.48 29.61
N LYS A 545 -5.99 -41.56 30.39
CA LYS A 545 -4.84 -40.65 30.34
C LYS A 545 -4.10 -40.74 29.00
N LEU A 546 -4.35 -39.81 28.06
CA LEU A 546 -3.51 -39.56 26.88
C LEU A 546 -3.54 -38.07 26.49
N GLY A 547 -2.42 -37.59 25.94
CA GLY A 547 -2.14 -36.15 25.75
C GLY A 547 -2.90 -35.45 24.60
N PRO A 548 -2.80 -34.11 24.50
CA PRO A 548 -3.62 -33.29 23.61
C PRO A 548 -3.22 -33.39 22.12
N GLY A 549 -3.62 -34.49 21.47
CA GLY A 549 -3.59 -34.64 20.02
C GLY A 549 -4.76 -33.94 19.33
N LYS A 550 -4.52 -32.84 18.61
CA LYS A 550 -5.56 -32.17 17.80
C LYS A 550 -5.89 -32.94 16.52
N HIS A 551 -7.16 -33.06 16.17
CA HIS A 551 -7.60 -33.32 14.79
C HIS A 551 -7.21 -32.12 13.91
N GLN A 552 -6.59 -32.30 12.73
CA GLN A 552 -7.22 -32.70 11.47
C GLN A 552 -8.40 -31.82 11.04
N THR A 553 -8.26 -31.18 9.88
CA THR A 553 -9.26 -31.12 8.80
C THR A 553 -8.53 -30.76 7.49
N PRO A 554 -8.92 -31.31 6.33
CA PRO A 554 -8.56 -32.70 5.97
C PRO A 554 -7.96 -32.76 4.53
N LEU A 555 -8.08 -33.92 3.85
CA LEU A 555 -8.11 -34.11 2.37
C LEU A 555 -6.76 -33.92 1.62
N GLY A 556 -6.07 -34.93 1.05
CA GLY A 556 -6.27 -36.41 0.99
C GLY A 556 -6.16 -37.30 -0.30
N LEU A 557 -5.45 -37.02 -1.43
CA LEU A 557 -5.11 -37.80 -2.69
C LEU A 557 -4.11 -37.03 -3.62
N ASP A 558 -3.78 -37.33 -4.90
CA ASP A 558 -4.17 -38.31 -5.97
C ASP A 558 -2.93 -38.58 -6.84
N GLN A 559 -2.72 -39.73 -7.49
CA GLN A 559 -3.30 -41.08 -7.34
C GLN A 559 -2.25 -42.09 -7.87
N GLU A 560 -2.50 -43.39 -7.65
CA GLU A 560 -2.30 -44.54 -8.58
C GLU A 560 -1.64 -44.31 -9.97
N ASN A 561 -0.96 -45.23 -10.66
CA ASN A 561 -0.65 -46.68 -10.52
C ASN A 561 0.44 -47.02 -11.59
N THR A 562 0.98 -48.23 -11.87
CA THR A 562 0.94 -49.64 -11.38
C THR A 562 2.25 -50.34 -11.84
N PHE A 563 2.40 -51.65 -11.60
CA PHE A 563 3.28 -52.62 -12.32
C PHE A 563 4.81 -52.56 -12.09
N GLU A 564 5.57 -53.68 -12.02
CA GLU A 564 5.26 -55.08 -11.66
C GLU A 564 6.59 -55.84 -11.35
N ASP A 565 6.47 -57.02 -10.74
CA ASP A 565 7.37 -58.19 -10.82
C ASP A 565 8.84 -58.19 -10.30
N LYS A 566 8.98 -58.94 -9.18
CA LYS A 566 9.96 -60.01 -8.90
C LYS A 566 11.42 -59.74 -8.40
N PRO A 567 11.99 -60.69 -7.63
CA PRO A 567 13.31 -60.58 -7.01
C PRO A 567 14.40 -61.30 -7.82
N ASP A 568 15.68 -60.93 -7.64
CA ASP A 568 16.64 -61.80 -6.94
C ASP A 568 18.04 -61.19 -6.67
N MET A 569 18.75 -61.85 -5.76
CA MET A 569 20.22 -61.99 -5.64
C MET A 569 21.18 -60.78 -5.62
N ARG A 570 21.77 -60.63 -4.41
CA ARG A 570 23.24 -60.65 -4.14
C ARG A 570 24.19 -59.92 -5.11
N TYR A 571 24.98 -59.01 -4.54
CA TYR A 571 26.42 -59.30 -4.43
C TYR A 571 27.02 -58.72 -3.14
N GLN A 572 27.94 -59.46 -2.51
CA GLN A 572 28.65 -59.02 -1.30
C GLN A 572 29.84 -58.14 -1.70
N SER A 573 30.03 -57.03 -1.00
CA SER A 573 31.31 -56.30 -0.98
C SER A 573 32.08 -56.68 0.30
N PRO A 574 33.33 -57.16 0.21
CA PRO A 574 34.09 -57.52 1.38
C PRO A 574 34.66 -56.30 2.11
N SER A 575 34.83 -56.46 3.41
CA SER A 575 35.59 -55.59 4.30
C SER A 575 37.07 -55.48 3.90
N ILE A 576 37.72 -54.36 4.27
CA ILE A 576 38.83 -54.33 5.26
C ILE A 576 39.27 -52.87 5.53
N SER A 577 39.95 -52.71 6.67
CA SER A 577 40.27 -51.50 7.44
C SER A 577 41.35 -50.55 6.85
N PRO A 578 41.47 -49.32 7.39
CA PRO A 578 42.42 -48.30 6.93
C PRO A 578 43.81 -48.41 7.59
N SER A 579 44.82 -47.82 6.95
CA SER A 579 46.07 -47.41 7.63
C SER A 579 46.69 -46.16 6.96
N SER A 580 47.17 -45.25 7.81
CA SER A 580 47.78 -43.96 7.44
C SER A 580 49.32 -44.10 7.28
N PRO A 581 50.12 -43.01 7.35
CA PRO A 581 50.44 -42.06 6.28
C PRO A 581 51.96 -42.04 5.97
N THR A 582 52.46 -41.19 5.07
CA THR A 582 53.86 -40.72 5.12
C THR A 582 54.11 -39.45 4.30
N ASN A 583 55.25 -38.78 4.58
CA ASN A 583 55.56 -37.40 4.19
C ASN A 583 56.23 -37.26 2.81
N SER A 584 56.11 -36.07 2.20
CA SER A 584 57.21 -35.08 2.06
C SER A 584 57.22 -34.31 0.73
N ALA A 585 57.83 -33.10 0.79
CA ALA A 585 58.58 -32.37 -0.24
C ALA A 585 58.17 -30.88 -0.38
N LEU A 586 59.17 -30.01 -0.35
CA LEU A 586 59.08 -28.55 -0.48
C LEU A 586 59.31 -28.14 -1.94
N ILE A 587 58.52 -27.17 -2.43
CA ILE A 587 58.89 -26.30 -3.55
C ILE A 587 58.41 -24.88 -3.20
N GLU A 588 59.33 -23.91 -3.23
CA GLU A 588 58.99 -22.48 -3.17
C GLU A 588 58.78 -21.92 -4.59
N GLU A 589 57.77 -21.07 -4.76
CA GLU A 589 57.71 -20.08 -5.85
C GLU A 589 57.36 -18.70 -5.28
N PRO A 590 57.95 -17.61 -5.80
CA PRO A 590 57.74 -16.25 -5.29
C PRO A 590 56.46 -15.56 -5.82
N GLU A 591 56.28 -14.29 -5.44
CA GLU A 591 55.17 -13.37 -5.76
C GLU A 591 53.74 -13.75 -5.30
N LYS A 592 53.31 -15.00 -5.43
CA LYS A 592 51.97 -15.45 -4.99
C LYS A 592 51.73 -15.25 -3.47
N SER A 593 52.79 -15.00 -2.69
CA SER A 593 52.75 -14.78 -1.24
C SER A 593 51.86 -13.61 -0.78
N ARG A 594 51.90 -12.43 -1.41
CA ARG A 594 51.09 -11.28 -0.92
C ARG A 594 49.60 -11.47 -1.18
N LEU A 595 49.23 -11.80 -2.42
CA LEU A 595 47.83 -12.07 -2.77
C LEU A 595 47.26 -13.25 -1.98
N LYS A 596 48.02 -14.35 -1.81
CA LYS A 596 47.58 -15.48 -0.99
C LYS A 596 47.46 -15.12 0.50
N ARG A 597 48.34 -14.28 1.05
CA ARG A 597 48.19 -13.76 2.43
C ARG A 597 46.97 -12.85 2.58
N ILE A 598 46.70 -11.98 1.61
CA ILE A 598 45.50 -11.12 1.60
C ILE A 598 44.23 -11.98 1.47
N LEU A 599 44.23 -12.97 0.57
CA LEU A 599 43.11 -13.89 0.39
C LEU A 599 42.84 -14.72 1.65
N LEU A 600 43.88 -15.30 2.27
CA LEU A 600 43.77 -16.01 3.56
C LEU A 600 43.33 -15.07 4.70
N TRP A 601 43.74 -13.81 4.67
CA TRP A 601 43.26 -12.79 5.61
C TRP A 601 41.77 -12.52 5.39
N VAL A 602 41.33 -12.33 4.14
CA VAL A 602 39.93 -12.05 3.77
C VAL A 602 38.99 -13.22 4.06
N ILE A 603 39.44 -14.46 3.85
CA ILE A 603 38.66 -15.68 4.13
C ILE A 603 38.44 -15.86 5.64
N GLY A 604 39.44 -15.53 6.48
CA GLY A 604 39.35 -15.71 7.93
C GLY A 604 39.53 -17.16 8.40
N PRO A 605 39.51 -17.42 9.72
CA PRO A 605 39.55 -18.77 10.26
C PRO A 605 38.25 -19.53 9.98
N LYS A 606 38.32 -20.87 9.85
CA LYS A 606 37.12 -21.71 9.94
C LYS A 606 36.53 -21.58 11.35
N GLN A 607 35.20 -21.54 11.40
CA GLN A 607 34.32 -21.25 12.54
C GLN A 607 34.92 -21.47 13.93
N LEU A 608 34.87 -20.42 14.75
CA LEU A 608 34.96 -20.53 16.22
C LEU A 608 33.54 -20.51 16.78
N GLY A 609 33.23 -21.46 17.67
CA GLY A 609 32.00 -21.43 18.45
C GLY A 609 31.81 -20.12 19.21
N LEU A 610 30.60 -19.55 19.16
CA LEU A 610 30.28 -18.31 19.87
C LEU A 610 30.04 -18.61 21.35
N GLU A 611 31.00 -18.23 22.20
CA GLU A 611 30.84 -18.33 23.66
C GLU A 611 29.65 -17.48 24.16
N PRO A 612 28.90 -17.95 25.17
CA PRO A 612 27.80 -17.19 25.75
C PRO A 612 28.28 -15.92 26.44
N ILE A 613 27.66 -14.77 26.11
CA ILE A 613 28.06 -13.46 26.62
C ILE A 613 27.86 -13.39 28.15
N ARG A 614 28.95 -13.15 28.88
CA ARG A 614 28.98 -12.92 30.33
C ARG A 614 29.24 -11.44 30.61
N HIS A 615 28.81 -10.95 31.76
CA HIS A 615 29.22 -9.63 32.27
C HIS A 615 30.75 -9.55 32.40
N TYR A 616 31.28 -8.32 32.36
CA TYR A 616 32.66 -8.08 32.77
C TYR A 616 32.84 -8.37 34.27
N PRO A 617 34.01 -8.88 34.72
CA PRO A 617 34.30 -9.11 36.14
C PRO A 617 34.16 -7.87 37.03
N TRP A 618 34.26 -6.68 36.44
CA TRP A 618 34.17 -5.37 37.10
C TRP A 618 32.81 -4.67 36.95
N TRP A 619 31.77 -5.36 36.46
CA TRP A 619 30.47 -4.74 36.17
C TRP A 619 29.84 -4.08 37.43
N PRO A 620 29.76 -2.73 37.50
CA PRO A 620 29.49 -2.03 38.75
C PRO A 620 28.05 -2.17 39.23
N PHE A 621 27.12 -2.49 38.32
CA PHE A 621 25.70 -2.62 38.63
C PHE A 621 25.27 -4.05 38.95
N HIS A 622 26.19 -5.02 39.12
CA HIS A 622 25.85 -6.42 39.33
C HIS A 622 24.87 -6.68 40.51
N GLY A 623 25.03 -5.94 41.61
CA GLY A 623 24.10 -5.99 42.75
C GLY A 623 22.71 -5.45 42.42
N LEU A 624 22.64 -4.33 41.70
CA LEU A 624 21.39 -3.73 41.23
C LEU A 624 20.70 -4.62 40.17
N GLU A 625 21.47 -5.27 39.31
CA GLU A 625 20.96 -6.18 38.28
C GLU A 625 20.38 -7.45 38.90
N THR A 626 21.07 -8.03 39.88
CA THR A 626 20.58 -9.17 40.67
C THR A 626 19.31 -8.81 41.44
N PHE A 627 19.22 -7.57 41.96
CA PHE A 627 18.00 -7.03 42.56
C PHE A 627 16.87 -6.90 41.52
N VAL A 628 17.07 -6.16 40.43
CA VAL A 628 16.07 -5.97 39.38
C VAL A 628 15.60 -7.32 38.84
N GLU A 629 16.51 -8.25 38.56
CA GLU A 629 16.18 -9.58 38.07
C GLU A 629 15.34 -10.36 39.07
N LYS A 630 15.71 -10.37 40.36
CA LYS A 630 14.96 -11.03 41.46
C LYS A 630 13.53 -10.49 41.61
N TYR A 631 13.35 -9.17 41.65
CA TYR A 631 12.02 -8.56 41.87
C TYR A 631 11.12 -8.62 40.63
N THR A 632 11.70 -8.51 39.43
CA THR A 632 10.92 -8.52 38.18
C THR A 632 10.72 -9.93 37.60
N ARG A 633 11.38 -10.97 38.13
CA ARG A 633 11.29 -12.38 37.65
C ARG A 633 9.88 -12.94 37.48
N LYS A 634 8.90 -12.42 38.25
CA LYS A 634 7.49 -12.82 38.14
C LYS A 634 6.79 -12.23 36.90
N LEU A 635 7.20 -11.01 36.50
CA LEU A 635 6.67 -10.23 35.38
C LEU A 635 7.46 -10.44 34.08
N ALA A 636 8.74 -10.78 34.15
CA ALA A 636 9.59 -11.02 32.99
C ALA A 636 9.10 -12.20 32.12
N TRP A 637 9.39 -12.14 30.81
CA TRP A 637 9.13 -13.25 29.89
C TRP A 637 9.93 -14.50 30.27
N LYS A 638 9.26 -15.64 30.39
CA LYS A 638 9.84 -16.94 30.68
C LYS A 638 9.80 -17.80 29.43
N LYS A 639 10.96 -18.27 28.98
CA LYS A 639 11.05 -19.26 27.90
C LYS A 639 10.36 -20.57 28.36
N PRO A 640 9.36 -21.08 27.63
CA PRO A 640 8.70 -22.35 28.00
C PRO A 640 9.67 -23.52 27.85
N LEU A 641 9.59 -24.50 28.75
CA LEU A 641 10.59 -25.57 28.90
C LEU A 641 10.81 -26.48 27.67
N TYR A 642 9.89 -26.47 26.70
CA TYR A 642 10.00 -27.23 25.44
C TYR A 642 10.62 -26.44 24.27
N ALA A 643 11.10 -25.21 24.49
CA ALA A 643 11.61 -24.34 23.42
C ALA A 643 12.97 -24.78 22.82
N SER A 644 13.63 -25.84 23.34
CA SER A 644 14.89 -26.36 22.80
C SER A 644 14.75 -27.18 21.50
N ALA A 645 13.52 -27.43 21.03
CA ALA A 645 13.23 -28.30 19.90
C ALA A 645 12.95 -27.59 18.56
N TYR A 646 13.07 -26.26 18.50
CA TYR A 646 13.08 -25.54 17.21
C TYR A 646 14.52 -25.43 16.69
N PRO A 647 14.79 -25.74 15.41
CA PRO A 647 16.12 -25.57 14.86
C PRO A 647 16.39 -24.08 14.66
N THR A 648 17.34 -23.54 15.43
CA THR A 648 17.99 -22.28 15.09
C THR A 648 18.75 -22.48 13.79
N TRP A 649 18.17 -21.97 12.69
CA TRP A 649 18.78 -22.06 11.36
C TRP A 649 20.17 -21.40 11.37
N HIS A 650 21.19 -22.25 11.22
CA HIS A 650 22.64 -22.02 11.25
C HIS A 650 23.32 -21.92 12.64
N VAL A 651 23.83 -23.08 13.10
CA VAL A 651 25.28 -23.30 13.20
C VAL A 651 25.56 -24.66 12.55
N ALA A 652 26.50 -24.72 11.61
CA ALA A 652 27.07 -25.98 11.14
C ALA A 652 28.27 -26.34 12.02
N ASP A 653 28.41 -27.63 12.31
CA ASP A 653 29.59 -28.32 12.82
C ASP A 653 30.28 -27.79 14.10
N GLU A 654 30.10 -28.52 15.20
CA GLU A 654 31.22 -29.05 15.99
C GLU A 654 30.76 -30.26 16.84
N GLU A 655 31.67 -31.20 17.07
CA GLU A 655 31.38 -32.50 17.67
C GLU A 655 31.22 -32.44 19.20
N SER A 656 30.20 -33.13 19.73
CA SER A 656 30.21 -33.58 21.13
C SER A 656 29.51 -34.93 21.23
N GLU A 657 30.27 -35.99 21.48
CA GLU A 657 29.72 -37.32 21.70
C GLU A 657 28.86 -37.39 22.98
N GLY A 658 27.74 -38.11 22.92
CA GLY A 658 26.86 -38.31 24.06
C GLY A 658 25.55 -38.96 23.61
N LEU A 659 25.38 -40.25 23.93
CA LEU A 659 24.28 -41.08 23.44
C LEU A 659 22.89 -40.45 23.65
N LEU A 660 22.16 -40.15 22.57
CA LEU A 660 20.70 -40.28 22.40
C LEU A 660 20.34 -39.99 20.93
N PRO A 661 19.40 -40.72 20.28
CA PRO A 661 19.06 -40.48 18.88
C PRO A 661 18.28 -39.17 18.70
N ARG A 662 18.83 -38.25 17.91
CA ARG A 662 18.29 -36.90 17.67
C ARG A 662 17.37 -36.91 16.45
N THR A 663 16.06 -37.03 16.66
CA THR A 663 15.07 -36.96 15.57
C THR A 663 15.06 -35.57 14.92
N THR A 664 15.21 -35.55 13.60
CA THR A 664 15.30 -34.32 12.81
C THR A 664 13.92 -33.72 12.54
N VAL A 665 13.81 -32.39 12.55
CA VAL A 665 12.53 -31.68 12.44
C VAL A 665 11.88 -31.82 11.06
N SER A 666 12.63 -32.29 10.05
CA SER A 666 12.15 -32.77 8.76
C SER A 666 11.17 -33.94 8.88
N ASP A 667 11.32 -34.78 9.91
CA ASP A 667 10.64 -36.07 10.04
C ASP A 667 9.30 -35.93 10.79
N LEU A 668 8.99 -34.71 11.24
CA LEU A 668 7.75 -34.37 11.93
C LEU A 668 6.65 -34.01 10.94
N THR A 669 5.55 -34.78 10.97
CA THR A 669 4.36 -34.51 10.17
C THR A 669 3.81 -33.11 10.44
N PRO A 670 3.12 -32.45 9.47
CA PRO A 670 2.53 -31.13 9.68
C PRO A 670 1.59 -31.06 10.90
N ARG A 671 0.93 -32.17 11.23
CA ARG A 671 0.09 -32.31 12.43
C ARG A 671 0.91 -32.26 13.72
N GLN A 672 2.05 -32.95 13.79
CA GLN A 672 2.95 -32.90 14.95
C GLN A 672 3.56 -31.51 15.11
N ARG A 673 4.00 -30.86 14.01
CA ARG A 673 4.49 -29.47 14.02
C ARG A 673 3.40 -28.48 14.49
N GLY A 674 2.16 -28.65 14.02
CA GLY A 674 1.03 -27.81 14.44
C GLY A 674 0.62 -28.01 15.91
N ILE A 675 0.65 -29.25 16.42
CA ILE A 675 0.41 -29.54 17.84
C ILE A 675 1.52 -28.93 18.69
N GLN A 676 2.79 -29.19 18.37
CA GLN A 676 3.95 -28.56 19.03
C GLN A 676 3.85 -27.03 19.03
N TRP A 677 3.45 -26.41 17.92
CA TRP A 677 3.20 -24.97 17.87
C TRP A 677 2.10 -24.56 18.86
N THR A 678 0.91 -25.17 18.80
CA THR A 678 -0.18 -24.75 19.71
C THR A 678 0.07 -25.06 21.19
N GLU A 679 0.76 -26.16 21.51
CA GLU A 679 1.20 -26.47 22.86
C GLU A 679 2.29 -25.51 23.32
N SER A 680 3.21 -25.10 22.43
CA SER A 680 4.20 -24.07 22.73
C SER A 680 3.54 -22.70 22.98
N VAL A 681 2.50 -22.33 22.22
CA VAL A 681 1.73 -21.09 22.41
C VAL A 681 0.91 -21.13 23.69
N TRP A 682 0.20 -22.23 23.98
CA TRP A 682 -0.61 -22.36 25.19
C TRP A 682 0.26 -22.48 26.44
N THR A 683 1.38 -23.22 26.37
CA THR A 683 2.38 -23.29 27.45
C THR A 683 3.02 -21.93 27.67
N ALA A 684 3.40 -21.21 26.61
CA ALA A 684 3.91 -19.84 26.71
C ALA A 684 2.86 -18.92 27.36
N PHE A 685 1.59 -18.98 26.94
CA PHE A 685 0.50 -18.20 27.53
C PHE A 685 0.29 -18.51 29.00
N LEU A 686 0.16 -19.78 29.41
CA LEU A 686 -0.04 -20.13 30.81
C LEU A 686 1.18 -19.76 31.69
N THR A 687 2.39 -19.99 31.20
CA THR A 687 3.64 -19.65 31.90
C THR A 687 3.81 -18.14 32.06
N ASN A 688 3.34 -17.36 31.10
CA ASN A 688 3.49 -15.91 31.00
C ASN A 688 2.17 -15.13 31.13
N ARG A 689 1.09 -15.71 31.67
CA ARG A 689 -0.23 -15.05 31.75
C ARG A 689 -0.20 -13.72 32.50
N VAL A 690 0.62 -13.64 33.56
CA VAL A 690 0.83 -12.42 34.36
C VAL A 690 1.67 -11.39 33.58
N HIS A 691 2.64 -11.85 32.79
CA HIS A 691 3.43 -11.00 31.89
C HIS A 691 2.54 -10.40 30.79
N TYR A 692 1.72 -11.22 30.11
CA TYR A 692 0.80 -10.75 29.08
C TYR A 692 -0.22 -9.75 29.63
N LEU A 693 -0.80 -10.01 30.81
CA LEU A 693 -1.72 -9.07 31.46
C LEU A 693 -1.01 -7.75 31.82
N ALA A 694 0.16 -7.81 32.44
CA ALA A 694 0.93 -6.62 32.82
C ALA A 694 1.37 -5.81 31.59
N LEU A 695 1.87 -6.47 30.54
CA LEU A 695 2.23 -5.85 29.27
C LEU A 695 1.02 -5.17 28.62
N ALA A 696 -0.13 -5.84 28.55
CA ALA A 696 -1.36 -5.25 28.01
C ALA A 696 -1.82 -4.03 28.81
N CYS A 697 -1.85 -4.11 30.15
CA CYS A 697 -2.18 -2.97 31.01
C CYS A 697 -1.23 -1.78 30.82
N VAL A 698 0.09 -2.04 30.74
CA VAL A 698 1.11 -0.99 30.52
C VAL A 698 0.93 -0.37 29.13
N CYS A 699 0.76 -1.15 28.06
CA CYS A 699 0.55 -0.61 26.71
C CYS A 699 -0.77 0.16 26.56
N ILE A 700 -1.87 -0.28 27.20
CA ILE A 700 -3.15 0.43 27.18
C ILE A 700 -3.05 1.75 27.95
N ALA A 701 -2.43 1.74 29.13
CA ALA A 701 -2.19 2.95 29.91
C ALA A 701 -1.29 3.95 29.14
N TRP A 702 -0.23 3.45 28.50
CA TRP A 702 0.66 4.26 27.67
C TRP A 702 -0.11 4.92 26.52
N LEU A 703 -0.82 4.13 25.71
CA LEU A 703 -1.58 4.63 24.56
C LEU A 703 -2.62 5.68 24.99
N PHE A 704 -3.33 5.45 26.09
CA PHE A 704 -4.31 6.40 26.60
C PHE A 704 -3.65 7.71 27.09
N SER A 705 -2.60 7.63 27.91
CA SER A 705 -1.86 8.81 28.37
C SER A 705 -1.21 9.59 27.23
N PHE A 706 -0.65 8.89 26.23
CA PHE A 706 -0.06 9.47 25.05
C PHE A 706 -1.10 10.22 24.22
N ALA A 707 -2.25 9.59 23.90
CA ALA A 707 -3.32 10.21 23.14
C ALA A 707 -3.90 11.47 23.83
N VAL A 708 -4.08 11.44 25.16
CA VAL A 708 -4.53 12.61 25.94
C VAL A 708 -3.49 13.73 25.93
N LEU A 709 -2.20 13.42 26.07
CA LEU A 709 -1.15 14.44 26.02
C LEU A 709 -0.94 15.02 24.61
N VAL A 710 -1.12 14.23 23.54
CA VAL A 710 -1.12 14.71 22.14
C VAL A 710 -2.32 15.62 21.86
N SER A 711 -3.51 15.28 22.40
CA SER A 711 -4.69 16.17 22.38
C SER A 711 -4.39 17.52 23.02
N HIS A 712 -3.85 17.51 24.24
CA HIS A 712 -3.47 18.71 24.98
C HIS A 712 -2.39 19.53 24.26
N ALA A 713 -1.41 18.85 23.66
CA ALA A 713 -0.30 19.48 22.96
C ALA A 713 -0.73 20.20 21.68
N TRP A 714 -1.67 19.65 20.87
CA TRP A 714 -1.94 20.14 19.51
C TRP A 714 -3.39 20.52 19.19
N PHE A 715 -4.38 20.02 19.92
CA PHE A 715 -5.79 20.15 19.50
C PHE A 715 -6.65 20.96 20.47
N GLU A 716 -6.14 21.30 21.66
CA GLU A 716 -6.89 21.99 22.71
C GLU A 716 -6.55 23.48 22.91
N ALA A 717 -5.63 24.05 22.11
CA ALA A 717 -5.27 25.47 22.22
C ALA A 717 -6.45 26.39 21.89
N LYS A 718 -6.66 27.41 22.74
CA LYS A 718 -7.71 28.42 22.56
C LYS A 718 -7.22 29.82 22.91
N VAL A 719 -7.61 30.79 22.10
CA VAL A 719 -7.37 32.23 22.29
C VAL A 719 -8.70 32.97 22.42
N ASN A 720 -8.75 33.99 23.26
CA ASN A 720 -9.93 34.85 23.40
C ASN A 720 -9.77 36.08 22.52
N THR A 721 -10.63 36.22 21.51
CA THR A 721 -10.68 37.36 20.58
C THR A 721 -11.94 38.20 20.85
N SER A 722 -12.10 39.30 20.12
CA SER A 722 -13.34 40.11 20.12
C SER A 722 -14.61 39.30 19.77
N TYR A 723 -14.46 38.18 19.05
CA TYR A 723 -15.55 37.27 18.68
C TYR A 723 -15.68 36.06 19.63
N GLY A 724 -14.93 36.04 20.74
CA GLY A 724 -14.93 34.97 21.74
C GLY A 724 -13.76 33.98 21.59
N TRP A 725 -13.93 32.78 22.16
CA TRP A 725 -12.90 31.73 22.17
C TRP A 725 -12.79 31.02 20.82
N THR A 726 -11.65 31.15 20.17
CA THR A 726 -11.35 30.56 18.86
C THR A 726 -10.05 29.71 18.92
N THR A 727 -9.85 28.83 17.93
CA THR A 727 -8.61 28.07 17.76
C THR A 727 -7.60 28.95 17.01
N PRO A 728 -6.38 29.16 17.51
CA PRO A 728 -5.34 29.91 16.79
C PRO A 728 -4.83 29.13 15.56
N GLN A 729 -4.35 29.84 14.55
CA GLN A 729 -3.58 29.25 13.44
C GLN A 729 -2.23 28.75 13.95
N TYR A 730 -1.77 27.58 13.52
CA TYR A 730 -0.41 27.12 13.81
C TYR A 730 0.60 27.77 12.86
N MET A 731 1.73 28.19 13.43
CA MET A 731 2.91 28.64 12.70
C MET A 731 4.08 27.73 13.08
N ASP A 732 4.86 27.32 12.10
CA ASP A 732 6.16 26.68 12.33
C ASP A 732 7.22 27.74 12.68
N CYS A 733 8.43 27.29 13.05
CA CYS A 733 9.50 28.21 13.44
C CYS A 733 10.08 29.04 12.28
N THR A 734 9.73 28.72 11.03
CA THR A 734 10.20 29.35 9.79
C THR A 734 9.10 30.13 9.06
N SER A 735 7.92 30.26 9.66
CA SER A 735 6.74 30.86 9.03
C SER A 735 6.96 32.36 8.80
N THR A 736 6.64 32.81 7.59
CA THR A 736 6.82 34.18 7.10
C THR A 736 5.61 34.60 6.27
N PHE A 737 5.36 35.91 6.16
CA PHE A 737 4.36 36.49 5.25
C PHE A 737 4.96 36.98 3.93
N TRP A 738 6.27 36.81 3.73
CA TRP A 738 6.94 37.11 2.49
C TRP A 738 7.90 35.99 2.10
N LEU A 739 7.63 35.37 0.95
CA LEU A 739 8.38 34.23 0.43
C LEU A 739 9.79 34.62 0.00
N ARG A 740 10.64 33.60 -0.19
CA ARG A 740 12.03 33.80 -0.59
C ARG A 740 12.20 34.14 -2.07
N ASN A 741 13.27 34.88 -2.38
CA ASN A 741 13.70 35.23 -3.73
C ASN A 741 12.54 35.87 -4.53
N ALA A 742 12.31 35.44 -5.77
CA ALA A 742 11.17 35.92 -6.57
C ALA A 742 9.80 35.28 -6.21
N GLY A 743 9.71 34.52 -5.12
CA GLY A 743 8.53 33.70 -4.78
C GLY A 743 7.23 34.49 -4.61
N CYS A 744 7.29 35.75 -4.16
CA CYS A 744 6.12 36.63 -4.09
C CYS A 744 5.66 37.17 -5.46
N GLY A 745 6.38 36.92 -6.55
CA GLY A 745 6.07 37.43 -7.88
C GLY A 745 6.23 38.95 -8.01
N LEU A 746 5.91 39.46 -9.21
CA LEU A 746 5.93 40.88 -9.52
C LEU A 746 5.08 41.67 -8.52
N ASP A 747 5.62 42.78 -8.03
CA ASP A 747 5.06 43.68 -7.01
C ASP A 747 4.68 43.01 -5.69
N GLY A 748 5.15 41.77 -5.45
CA GLY A 748 4.77 40.98 -4.28
C GLY A 748 3.37 40.37 -4.36
N THR A 749 2.70 40.43 -5.50
CA THR A 749 1.27 40.07 -5.67
C THR A 749 0.87 38.68 -5.15
N LYS A 750 1.77 37.68 -5.19
CA LYS A 750 1.51 36.32 -4.66
C LYS A 750 1.57 36.24 -3.12
N CYS A 751 2.05 37.28 -2.45
CA CYS A 751 2.14 37.41 -0.99
C CYS A 751 1.12 38.41 -0.42
N ALA A 752 0.11 38.80 -1.20
CA ALA A 752 -1.05 39.56 -0.72
C ALA A 752 -1.95 38.68 0.17
N PRO A 753 -2.73 39.26 1.11
CA PRO A 753 -2.90 40.69 1.37
C PRO A 753 -1.78 41.28 2.23
N PHE A 754 -1.41 42.54 1.98
CA PHE A 754 -0.33 43.22 2.72
C PHE A 754 -0.79 43.91 4.01
N ALA A 755 -2.12 44.03 4.20
CA ALA A 755 -2.76 44.52 5.42
C ALA A 755 -3.88 43.56 5.85
N SER A 756 -4.08 43.38 7.15
CA SER A 756 -5.05 42.43 7.69
C SER A 756 -5.73 42.94 8.96
N SER A 757 -6.82 42.29 9.35
CA SER A 757 -7.29 42.31 10.74
C SER A 757 -6.32 41.51 11.64
N PRO A 758 -6.31 41.73 12.97
CA PRO A 758 -5.52 40.93 13.89
C PRO A 758 -5.94 39.44 13.86
N GLN A 759 -4.98 38.56 13.59
CA GLN A 759 -5.15 37.12 13.54
C GLN A 759 -4.43 36.47 14.73
N ALA A 760 -5.02 35.45 15.34
CA ALA A 760 -4.42 34.75 16.46
C ALA A 760 -3.64 33.52 15.96
N PHE A 761 -2.38 33.41 16.38
CA PHE A 761 -1.49 32.33 15.98
C PHE A 761 -0.87 31.63 17.19
N ARG A 762 -0.32 30.43 16.98
CA ARG A 762 0.39 29.62 17.97
C ARG A 762 1.73 29.15 17.43
N CYS A 763 2.78 29.30 18.24
CA CYS A 763 4.13 28.83 17.96
C CYS A 763 4.53 27.69 18.92
N PRO A 764 5.31 26.71 18.44
CA PRO A 764 5.96 25.73 19.30
C PRO A 764 7.10 26.36 20.13
N SER A 765 7.62 25.60 21.08
CA SER A 765 8.84 25.96 21.82
C SER A 765 10.10 25.83 20.94
N GLY A 766 11.18 26.49 21.35
CA GLY A 766 12.50 26.32 20.74
C GLY A 766 12.79 27.15 19.47
N CYS A 767 11.80 27.84 18.88
CA CYS A 767 12.00 28.60 17.63
C CYS A 767 13.06 29.72 17.70
N ALA A 768 13.51 30.12 18.90
CA ALA A 768 14.63 31.05 19.07
C ALA A 768 15.97 30.46 18.57
N GLY A 769 16.12 29.12 18.57
CA GLY A 769 17.28 28.41 18.04
C GLY A 769 17.16 28.01 16.56
N THR A 770 16.01 28.24 15.93
CA THR A 770 15.83 27.97 14.49
C THR A 770 16.53 29.04 13.68
N THR A 771 17.50 28.64 12.87
CA THR A 771 18.39 29.53 12.12
C THR A 771 18.27 29.31 10.61
N LEU A 772 18.68 30.31 9.85
CA LEU A 772 18.91 30.17 8.41
C LEU A 772 19.99 29.12 8.15
N LEU A 773 19.68 28.15 7.28
CA LEU A 773 20.60 27.08 6.85
C LEU A 773 21.26 27.36 5.50
N ASN A 774 20.76 28.38 4.78
CA ASN A 774 21.32 28.91 3.54
C ASN A 774 21.43 30.45 3.67
N PRO A 775 22.44 31.10 3.08
CA PRO A 775 22.64 32.54 3.22
C PRO A 775 21.47 33.36 2.64
N ARG A 776 20.87 34.22 3.46
CA ARG A 776 19.76 35.11 3.10
C ARG A 776 20.23 36.56 3.00
N THR A 777 20.12 37.16 1.82
CA THR A 777 20.38 38.59 1.65
C THR A 777 19.19 39.42 2.15
N VAL A 778 19.49 40.42 2.99
CA VAL A 778 18.57 41.47 3.46
C VAL A 778 19.30 42.80 3.30
N GLY A 779 18.86 43.61 2.35
CA GLY A 779 19.58 44.82 1.94
C GLY A 779 20.97 44.51 1.38
N ASP A 780 22.01 45.15 1.92
CA ASP A 780 23.42 44.88 1.61
C ASP A 780 24.04 43.74 2.43
N THR A 781 23.33 43.24 3.45
CA THR A 781 23.86 42.20 4.35
C THR A 781 23.42 40.80 3.95
N GLN A 782 24.30 39.80 4.12
CA GLN A 782 23.96 38.40 3.94
C GLN A 782 24.00 37.69 5.29
N LEU A 783 22.87 37.13 5.70
CA LEU A 783 22.62 36.51 6.99
C LEU A 783 22.66 34.99 6.86
N ASN A 784 23.42 34.29 7.70
CA ASN A 784 23.45 32.82 7.74
C ASN A 784 23.63 32.35 9.19
N TYR A 785 23.13 31.16 9.55
CA TYR A 785 23.19 30.59 10.90
C TYR A 785 22.64 31.49 12.02
N VAL A 786 21.68 32.37 11.69
CA VAL A 786 20.96 33.26 12.63
C VAL A 786 19.45 33.14 12.42
N PRO A 787 18.60 33.38 13.43
CA PRO A 787 17.16 33.51 13.23
C PRO A 787 16.88 34.76 12.40
N LEU A 788 16.04 34.65 11.36
CA LEU A 788 15.71 35.79 10.50
C LEU A 788 14.72 36.71 11.21
N ILE A 789 15.21 37.83 11.75
CA ILE A 789 14.40 38.84 12.43
C ILE A 789 14.82 40.23 11.93
N VAL A 790 13.95 40.91 11.19
CA VAL A 790 14.22 42.22 10.58
C VAL A 790 13.25 43.25 11.13
N GLY A 791 13.78 44.35 11.69
CA GLY A 791 13.01 45.37 12.40
C GLY A 791 12.80 45.07 13.89
N GLY A 792 11.66 45.51 14.43
CA GLY A 792 11.34 45.38 15.85
C GLY A 792 12.11 46.30 16.80
N GLY A 793 13.07 47.09 16.31
CA GLY A 793 13.71 48.17 17.07
C GLY A 793 12.78 49.37 17.28
N PRO A 794 13.07 50.25 18.26
CA PRO A 794 12.12 51.28 18.71
C PRO A 794 11.61 52.20 17.60
N TYR A 795 10.28 52.31 17.49
CA TYR A 795 9.57 53.24 16.61
C TYR A 795 8.58 54.12 17.39
N ASN A 796 8.65 55.44 17.20
CA ASN A 796 7.75 56.46 17.82
C ASN A 796 7.50 56.29 19.34
N ALA A 797 8.48 55.77 20.08
CA ALA A 797 8.40 55.47 21.52
C ALA A 797 7.24 54.54 21.95
N THR A 798 6.63 53.79 21.02
CA THR A 798 5.58 52.81 21.35
C THR A 798 6.17 51.41 21.57
N ALA A 799 5.46 50.57 22.33
CA ALA A 799 5.88 49.19 22.59
C ALA A 799 5.70 48.26 21.37
N ASN A 800 4.97 48.69 20.34
CA ASN A 800 4.65 47.91 19.15
C ASN A 800 5.45 48.44 17.95
N SER A 801 6.67 47.94 17.80
CA SER A 801 7.51 48.24 16.64
C SER A 801 7.29 47.23 15.51
N PRO A 802 7.26 47.65 14.24
CA PRO A 802 6.99 46.76 13.11
C PRO A 802 8.17 45.85 12.78
N TYR A 803 7.85 44.63 12.33
CA TYR A 803 8.78 43.67 11.75
C TYR A 803 8.51 43.52 10.25
N ARG A 804 9.56 43.27 9.47
CA ARG A 804 9.44 43.00 8.02
C ARG A 804 8.83 41.61 7.80
N ALA A 805 7.96 41.45 6.81
CA ALA A 805 7.16 40.24 6.63
C ALA A 805 7.93 38.94 6.34
N ASP A 806 9.20 38.99 5.92
CA ASP A 806 10.07 37.81 5.80
C ASP A 806 10.77 37.42 7.10
N SER A 807 10.52 38.12 8.20
CA SER A 807 10.97 37.69 9.53
C SER A 807 10.25 36.41 9.97
N PHE A 808 10.97 35.49 10.63
CA PHE A 808 10.39 34.28 11.22
C PHE A 808 9.44 34.68 12.36
N VAL A 809 8.12 34.50 12.13
CA VAL A 809 7.05 34.99 13.01
C VAL A 809 7.25 34.56 14.47
N CYS A 810 7.61 33.30 14.71
CA CYS A 810 7.79 32.76 16.06
C CYS A 810 9.06 33.24 16.78
N ALA A 811 10.12 33.60 16.05
CA ALA A 811 11.34 34.18 16.62
C ALA A 811 11.14 35.69 16.87
N ALA A 812 10.53 36.39 15.92
CA ALA A 812 10.14 37.80 16.05
C ALA A 812 9.16 38.03 17.22
N ALA A 813 8.20 37.13 17.44
CA ALA A 813 7.27 37.20 18.58
C ALA A 813 7.94 36.98 19.94
N GLN A 814 9.00 36.16 20.01
CA GLN A 814 9.83 36.02 21.21
C GLN A 814 10.73 37.24 21.41
N HIS A 815 11.33 37.78 20.34
CA HIS A 815 12.08 39.03 20.38
C HIS A 815 11.21 40.20 20.89
N ALA A 816 9.95 40.30 20.43
CA ALA A 816 8.96 41.26 20.91
C ALA A 816 8.47 41.02 22.37
N GLY A 817 8.80 39.88 22.98
CA GLY A 817 8.40 39.53 24.35
C GLY A 817 6.92 39.15 24.52
N VAL A 818 6.15 39.02 23.42
CA VAL A 818 4.76 38.53 23.49
C VAL A 818 4.69 37.01 23.68
N LEU A 819 5.76 36.28 23.33
CA LEU A 819 5.95 34.86 23.59
C LEU A 819 7.20 34.61 24.45
N GLY A 820 7.19 33.53 25.23
CA GLY A 820 8.36 33.05 25.96
C GLY A 820 9.02 31.81 25.31
N PRO A 821 10.07 31.25 25.92
CA PRO A 821 10.82 30.11 25.36
C PRO A 821 9.98 28.82 25.18
N GLU A 822 8.91 28.66 25.96
CA GLU A 822 7.95 27.55 25.86
C GLU A 822 6.96 27.70 24.69
N GLY A 823 7.19 28.66 23.78
CA GLY A 823 6.24 29.05 22.75
C GLY A 823 4.98 29.68 23.35
N GLY A 824 3.86 29.61 22.64
CA GLY A 824 2.59 30.16 23.11
C GLY A 824 1.69 30.65 21.98
N CYS A 825 0.66 31.41 22.35
CA CYS A 825 -0.24 32.07 21.41
C CYS A 825 -0.17 33.58 21.57
N ALA A 826 -0.13 34.29 20.45
CA ALA A 826 -0.19 35.74 20.36
C ALA A 826 -1.14 36.13 19.21
N SER A 827 -1.34 37.43 18.99
CA SER A 827 -2.00 37.94 17.79
C SER A 827 -1.02 38.76 16.95
N LEU A 828 -1.10 38.59 15.64
CA LEU A 828 -0.32 39.29 14.62
C LEU A 828 -1.29 40.05 13.71
N GLN A 829 -0.91 41.26 13.31
CA GLN A 829 -1.63 42.06 12.34
C GLN A 829 -0.67 42.51 11.24
N LEU A 830 -1.05 42.33 9.97
CA LEU A 830 -0.35 42.94 8.84
C LEU A 830 -0.76 44.41 8.73
N VAL A 831 0.22 45.31 8.65
CA VAL A 831 0.04 46.78 8.77
C VAL A 831 0.47 47.55 7.52
N GLY A 832 0.62 46.86 6.38
CA GLY A 832 1.00 47.45 5.10
C GLY A 832 2.48 47.82 4.99
N ALA A 833 2.78 48.75 4.10
CA ALA A 833 4.13 49.21 3.82
C ALA A 833 4.79 49.89 5.03
N PHE A 834 6.11 49.77 5.14
CA PHE A 834 6.91 50.50 6.12
C PHE A 834 8.33 50.76 5.59
N SER A 835 8.99 51.78 6.14
CA SER A 835 10.34 52.22 5.76
C SER A 835 11.26 52.25 6.97
N ASN A 836 12.56 52.07 6.74
CA ASN A 836 13.61 52.32 7.74
C ASN A 836 13.46 51.48 9.03
N TYR A 837 13.46 50.15 8.87
CA TYR A 837 13.40 49.21 9.99
C TYR A 837 14.67 49.28 10.84
N THR A 838 14.53 49.64 12.12
CA THR A 838 15.64 49.68 13.09
C THR A 838 15.87 48.33 13.75
N ASN A 839 17.13 48.02 14.07
CA ASN A 839 17.48 46.81 14.83
C ASN A 839 17.42 47.03 16.34
N SER A 840 17.40 45.95 17.10
CA SER A 840 17.61 45.95 18.55
C SER A 840 18.05 44.58 19.06
N THR A 841 18.29 44.49 20.36
CA THR A 841 18.46 43.22 21.06
C THR A 841 17.45 43.15 22.18
N GLN A 842 16.46 42.28 22.06
CA GLN A 842 15.34 42.15 23.01
C GLN A 842 15.11 40.68 23.33
N ASN A 843 14.81 40.38 24.60
CA ASN A 843 14.47 39.04 25.09
C ASN A 843 15.50 37.93 24.74
N GLY A 844 16.77 38.30 24.60
CA GLY A 844 17.87 37.38 24.26
C GLY A 844 18.06 37.11 22.76
N LEU A 845 17.27 37.75 21.90
CA LEU A 845 17.39 37.68 20.45
C LEU A 845 17.90 39.02 19.89
N GLN A 846 18.57 38.97 18.74
CA GLN A 846 19.03 40.14 18.00
C GLN A 846 18.26 40.24 16.69
N SER A 847 17.83 41.45 16.32
CA SER A 847 17.26 41.73 15.01
C SER A 847 18.24 42.50 14.10
N PHE A 848 17.90 42.59 12.82
CA PHE A 848 18.66 43.29 11.78
C PHE A 848 17.88 44.50 11.26
N SER A 849 18.61 45.51 10.80
CA SER A 849 18.04 46.74 10.25
C SER A 849 17.85 46.62 8.74
N PHE A 850 16.85 47.31 8.20
CA PHE A 850 16.62 47.43 6.76
C PHE A 850 16.27 48.91 6.45
N PRO A 851 17.27 49.74 6.08
CA PRO A 851 17.15 51.20 6.04
C PRO A 851 16.48 51.72 4.76
N THR A 852 15.45 51.03 4.27
CA THR A 852 14.67 51.38 3.07
C THR A 852 13.23 50.88 3.18
N THR A 853 12.46 50.97 2.10
CA THR A 853 11.01 50.66 2.04
C THR A 853 10.73 49.19 1.77
N PHE A 854 9.66 48.66 2.36
CA PHE A 854 9.17 47.31 2.10
C PHE A 854 7.64 47.26 2.14
N PRO A 855 6.96 46.49 1.26
CA PRO A 855 5.50 46.57 1.09
C PRO A 855 4.67 45.90 2.19
N VAL A 856 5.26 45.01 3.00
CA VAL A 856 4.52 44.24 4.01
C VAL A 856 5.24 44.21 5.35
N SER A 857 4.55 44.67 6.38
CA SER A 857 5.04 44.68 7.76
C SER A 857 4.00 44.08 8.69
N TYR A 858 4.44 43.61 9.85
CA TYR A 858 3.51 43.15 10.88
C TYR A 858 3.88 43.61 12.29
N GLN A 859 2.86 43.66 13.15
CA GLN A 859 2.99 43.92 14.59
C GLN A 859 2.34 42.81 15.41
N PHE A 860 2.80 42.67 16.66
CA PHE A 860 2.30 41.68 17.60
C PHE A 860 1.43 42.29 18.71
N SER A 861 0.58 41.48 19.31
CA SER A 861 -0.12 41.79 20.56
C SER A 861 -0.35 40.54 21.40
N SER A 862 -0.29 40.68 22.72
CA SER A 862 -0.55 39.59 23.66
C SER A 862 -2.05 39.33 23.78
N VAL A 863 -2.48 38.07 23.73
CA VAL A 863 -3.89 37.67 23.85
C VAL A 863 -4.14 36.72 25.02
N PRO A 864 -5.28 36.83 25.74
CA PRO A 864 -5.66 35.86 26.75
C PRO A 864 -5.85 34.47 26.12
N SER A 865 -5.18 33.46 26.66
CA SER A 865 -5.12 32.13 26.04
C SER A 865 -5.19 30.98 27.05
N LYS A 866 -5.54 29.79 26.55
CA LYS A 866 -5.64 28.51 27.28
C LYS A 866 -4.95 27.42 26.47
N ASN A 867 -4.24 26.52 27.15
CA ASN A 867 -3.55 25.37 26.54
C ASN A 867 -2.60 25.74 25.37
N CYS A 868 -2.03 26.95 25.39
CA CYS A 868 -1.24 27.49 24.28
C CYS A 868 0.27 27.24 24.37
N LYS A 869 0.81 26.96 25.56
CA LYS A 869 2.23 26.59 25.73
C LYS A 869 2.54 25.25 25.07
N ASP A 870 3.75 25.08 24.55
CA ASP A 870 4.21 23.78 24.07
C ASP A 870 4.48 22.84 25.27
N THR A 871 3.73 21.74 25.34
CA THR A 871 3.80 20.77 26.44
C THR A 871 4.46 19.46 26.04
N ARG A 872 5.07 19.39 24.84
CA ARG A 872 5.68 18.16 24.29
C ARG A 872 6.67 17.48 25.21
N TRP A 873 7.44 18.23 26.00
CA TRP A 873 8.43 17.67 26.94
C TRP A 873 7.82 16.57 27.86
N LYS A 874 6.52 16.67 28.17
CA LYS A 874 5.78 15.66 28.96
C LYS A 874 5.67 14.31 28.24
N LEU A 875 5.56 14.30 26.91
CA LEU A 875 5.51 13.10 26.07
C LEU A 875 6.87 12.41 26.01
N TYR A 876 7.98 13.16 25.90
CA TYR A 876 9.33 12.59 26.04
C TYR A 876 9.51 11.89 27.40
N VAL A 877 9.06 12.51 28.49
CA VAL A 877 9.11 11.91 29.84
C VAL A 877 8.21 10.68 29.94
N LEU A 878 6.98 10.75 29.42
CA LEU A 878 6.04 9.61 29.37
C LEU A 878 6.68 8.43 28.65
N ASP A 879 7.16 8.64 27.43
CA ASP A 879 7.64 7.57 26.56
C ASP A 879 8.95 6.99 27.06
N THR A 880 9.82 7.81 27.65
CA THR A 880 11.03 7.34 28.35
C THR A 880 10.67 6.45 29.55
N ILE A 881 9.70 6.87 30.39
CA ILE A 881 9.26 6.08 31.54
C ILE A 881 8.63 4.76 31.10
N PHE A 882 7.68 4.78 30.16
CA PHE A 882 6.99 3.58 29.73
C PHE A 882 7.89 2.61 28.93
N SER A 883 8.78 3.11 28.07
CA SER A 883 9.80 2.29 27.41
C SER A 883 10.78 1.67 28.43
N ALA A 884 11.18 2.41 29.47
CA ALA A 884 11.99 1.88 30.58
C ALA A 884 11.24 0.82 31.41
N VAL A 885 9.95 1.01 31.72
CA VAL A 885 9.12 -0.01 32.37
C VAL A 885 9.04 -1.27 31.52
N ILE A 886 8.84 -1.15 30.20
CA ILE A 886 8.79 -2.33 29.33
C ILE A 886 10.17 -3.00 29.22
N GLY A 887 11.24 -2.24 29.02
CA GLY A 887 12.60 -2.75 28.83
C GLY A 887 13.26 -3.35 30.08
N PHE A 888 13.07 -2.74 31.27
CA PHE A 888 13.71 -3.19 32.51
C PHE A 888 12.80 -4.04 33.42
N ILE A 889 11.47 -3.79 33.43
CA ILE A 889 10.53 -4.45 34.35
C ILE A 889 9.76 -5.57 33.65
N ILE A 890 9.03 -5.26 32.58
CA ILE A 890 8.17 -6.24 31.89
C ILE A 890 8.99 -7.25 31.10
N ARG A 891 10.12 -6.82 30.51
CA ARG A 891 11.10 -7.67 29.81
C ARG A 891 10.44 -8.69 28.86
N PRO A 892 9.73 -8.23 27.81
CA PRO A 892 9.10 -9.12 26.82
C PRO A 892 10.15 -9.81 25.95
N GLU A 893 9.71 -10.75 25.13
CA GLU A 893 10.58 -11.38 24.13
C GLU A 893 11.19 -10.31 23.19
N PRO A 894 12.48 -10.41 22.79
CA PRO A 894 13.15 -9.34 22.04
C PRO A 894 12.47 -8.90 20.75
N ILE A 895 11.75 -9.79 20.05
CA ILE A 895 10.95 -9.42 18.88
C ILE A 895 9.75 -8.52 19.27
N VAL A 896 9.08 -8.82 20.38
CA VAL A 896 7.97 -8.02 20.89
C VAL A 896 8.47 -6.65 21.36
N LEU A 897 9.64 -6.60 22.02
CA LEU A 897 10.29 -5.33 22.36
C LEU A 897 10.59 -4.51 21.10
N LEU A 898 11.17 -5.12 20.06
CA LEU A 898 11.50 -4.41 18.81
C LEU A 898 10.25 -3.79 18.17
N PHE A 899 9.15 -4.53 18.09
CA PHE A 899 7.90 -4.00 17.54
C PHE A 899 7.26 -2.92 18.42
N ILE A 900 7.31 -3.03 19.76
CA ILE A 900 6.85 -1.96 20.65
C ILE A 900 7.66 -0.68 20.42
N LEU A 901 8.98 -0.79 20.37
CA LEU A 901 9.85 0.36 20.10
C LEU A 901 9.60 0.93 18.70
N ALA A 902 9.50 0.10 17.65
CA ALA A 902 9.17 0.54 16.29
C ALA A 902 7.86 1.37 16.25
N ILE A 903 6.79 0.85 16.86
CA ILE A 903 5.49 1.52 16.92
C ILE A 903 5.60 2.85 17.67
N VAL A 904 6.19 2.85 18.87
CA VAL A 904 6.29 4.04 19.71
C VAL A 904 7.18 5.09 19.07
N GLY A 905 8.38 4.74 18.62
CA GLY A 905 9.31 5.69 18.01
C GLY A 905 8.72 6.34 16.75
N TYR A 906 8.02 5.56 15.92
CA TYR A 906 7.38 6.07 14.71
C TYR A 906 6.31 7.14 15.01
N TRP A 907 5.43 6.87 15.98
CA TRP A 907 4.39 7.82 16.39
C TRP A 907 4.92 8.96 17.26
N HIS A 908 5.97 8.72 18.05
CA HIS A 908 6.68 9.76 18.79
C HIS A 908 7.27 10.81 17.84
N VAL A 909 7.94 10.37 16.77
CA VAL A 909 8.51 11.30 15.80
C VAL A 909 7.41 12.13 15.13
N ASN A 910 6.40 11.47 14.54
CA ASN A 910 5.30 12.15 13.83
C ASN A 910 4.43 13.08 14.69
N LEU A 911 4.30 12.83 15.99
CA LEU A 911 3.36 13.55 16.88
C LEU A 911 4.04 14.37 17.98
N VAL A 912 5.36 14.26 18.14
CA VAL A 912 6.11 14.90 19.24
C VAL A 912 7.40 15.54 18.75
N SER A 913 8.39 14.78 18.26
CA SER A 913 9.73 15.35 18.03
C SER A 913 9.85 16.08 16.70
N GLU A 914 9.60 15.40 15.58
CA GLU A 914 9.77 15.93 14.21
C GLU A 914 8.47 15.71 13.43
N LEU A 915 7.55 16.66 13.59
CA LEU A 915 6.26 16.63 12.93
C LEU A 915 6.43 16.89 11.43
N ARG A 916 5.62 16.23 10.60
CA ARG A 916 5.58 16.50 9.15
C ARG A 916 5.02 17.89 8.85
N GLU A 917 3.95 18.27 9.54
CA GLU A 917 3.29 19.59 9.46
C GLU A 917 2.67 19.97 10.82
N PHE A 918 2.14 21.19 10.95
CA PHE A 918 1.45 21.68 12.16
C PHE A 918 0.00 22.09 11.85
N PRO A 919 -1.02 21.51 12.52
CA PRO A 919 -0.96 20.36 13.44
C PRO A 919 -0.59 19.05 12.71
N PRO A 920 -0.11 18.02 13.43
CA PRO A 920 0.47 16.83 12.80
C PRO A 920 -0.53 16.05 11.89
N PRO A 921 -0.15 15.72 10.64
CA PRO A 921 -1.03 15.06 9.67
C PRO A 921 -1.07 13.54 9.91
N VAL A 922 -1.93 13.12 10.85
CA VAL A 922 -2.08 11.72 11.29
C VAL A 922 -2.36 10.75 10.14
N GLY A 923 -3.07 11.19 9.10
CA GLY A 923 -3.45 10.37 7.94
C GLY A 923 -2.25 9.95 7.08
N GLU A 924 -1.31 10.86 6.80
CA GLU A 924 -0.10 10.56 6.04
C GLU A 924 0.83 9.64 6.81
N ALA A 925 1.05 9.96 8.09
CA ALA A 925 1.81 9.12 9.01
C ALA A 925 1.24 7.69 9.09
N ALA A 926 -0.09 7.52 9.02
CA ALA A 926 -0.71 6.19 8.99
C ALA A 926 -0.46 5.42 7.69
N GLY A 927 -0.25 6.09 6.56
CA GLY A 927 0.05 5.46 5.26
C GLY A 927 1.39 4.73 5.24
N ASP A 928 2.46 5.40 5.69
CA ASP A 928 3.82 4.83 5.74
C ASP A 928 4.03 3.80 6.87
N PHE A 929 3.12 3.76 7.85
CA PHE A 929 3.25 2.91 9.04
C PHE A 929 3.25 1.41 8.71
N GLY A 930 2.44 0.97 7.75
CA GLY A 930 2.41 -0.43 7.29
C GLY A 930 3.76 -0.90 6.71
N PRO A 931 4.31 -0.20 5.71
CA PRO A 931 5.68 -0.41 5.21
C PRO A 931 6.76 -0.35 6.29
N HIS A 932 6.67 0.57 7.26
CA HIS A 932 7.59 0.65 8.39
C HIS A 932 7.59 -0.63 9.26
N LEU A 933 6.42 -1.21 9.53
CA LEU A 933 6.32 -2.50 10.25
C LEU A 933 6.89 -3.68 9.43
N PHE A 934 6.77 -3.65 8.10
CA PHE A 934 7.39 -4.65 7.23
C PHE A 934 8.92 -4.57 7.25
N VAL A 935 9.50 -3.37 7.15
CA VAL A 935 10.96 -3.17 7.25
C VAL A 935 11.47 -3.52 8.65
N THR A 936 10.69 -3.25 9.70
CA THR A 936 10.98 -3.72 11.07
C THR A 936 11.08 -5.25 11.13
N TYR A 937 10.22 -5.98 10.43
CA TYR A 937 10.35 -7.45 10.32
C TYR A 937 11.59 -7.87 9.52
N ALA A 938 11.94 -7.18 8.43
CA ALA A 938 13.16 -7.45 7.67
C ALA A 938 14.42 -7.22 8.53
N ALA A 939 14.47 -6.11 9.28
CA ALA A 939 15.50 -5.80 10.26
C ALA A 939 15.63 -6.89 11.34
N TRP A 940 14.51 -7.43 11.82
CA TRP A 940 14.51 -8.59 12.72
C TRP A 940 15.19 -9.80 12.11
N ARG A 941 14.84 -10.15 10.86
CA ARG A 941 15.38 -11.32 10.15
C ARG A 941 16.86 -11.20 9.79
N ILE A 942 17.33 -9.99 9.52
CA ILE A 942 18.69 -9.73 9.02
C ILE A 942 19.69 -9.44 10.15
N ALA A 943 19.27 -8.76 11.23
CA ALA A 943 20.19 -8.37 12.31
C ALA A 943 19.69 -8.79 13.72
N PHE A 944 18.55 -8.26 14.17
CA PHE A 944 18.18 -8.32 15.59
C PHE A 944 18.03 -9.73 16.16
N ARG A 945 17.56 -10.70 15.36
CA ARG A 945 17.40 -12.09 15.80
C ARG A 945 18.69 -12.77 16.27
N TYR A 946 19.85 -12.28 15.81
CA TYR A 946 21.16 -12.82 16.20
C TYR A 946 21.76 -12.08 17.39
N VAL A 947 21.39 -10.82 17.60
CA VAL A 947 22.02 -9.92 18.58
C VAL A 947 21.23 -9.88 19.89
N TRP A 948 19.99 -9.39 19.86
CA TRP A 948 19.23 -9.10 21.08
C TRP A 948 18.95 -10.33 21.97
N PRO A 949 18.61 -11.53 21.43
CA PRO A 949 18.45 -12.73 22.26
C PRO A 949 19.71 -13.15 23.04
N ALA A 950 20.90 -12.74 22.61
CA ALA A 950 22.17 -13.03 23.28
C ALA A 950 22.46 -12.09 24.47
N PHE A 951 21.65 -11.05 24.69
CA PHE A 951 21.77 -10.11 25.81
C PHE A 951 20.56 -10.14 26.76
N ALA A 952 19.48 -10.85 26.42
CA ALA A 952 18.23 -10.85 27.18
C ALA A 952 18.35 -11.35 28.65
N HIS A 953 19.44 -12.04 29.01
CA HIS A 953 19.75 -12.43 30.39
C HIS A 953 20.56 -11.39 31.18
N LEU A 954 20.97 -10.29 30.55
CA LEU A 954 21.72 -9.17 31.12
C LEU A 954 20.82 -7.91 31.09
N PRO A 955 19.72 -7.84 31.88
CA PRO A 955 18.64 -6.86 31.68
C PRO A 955 19.06 -5.39 31.81
N LEU A 956 20.07 -5.03 32.61
CA LEU A 956 20.57 -3.65 32.67
C LEU A 956 21.48 -3.34 31.49
N GLU A 957 22.41 -4.25 31.16
CA GLU A 957 23.32 -4.08 30.01
C GLU A 957 22.52 -4.00 28.69
N PHE A 958 21.53 -4.88 28.53
CA PHE A 958 20.61 -4.89 27.39
C PHE A 958 19.69 -3.67 27.36
N GLY A 959 19.05 -3.35 28.49
CA GLY A 959 18.08 -2.24 28.55
C GLY A 959 18.74 -0.88 28.36
N ILE A 960 19.87 -0.61 29.01
CA ILE A 960 20.61 0.67 28.85
C ILE A 960 21.17 0.77 27.43
N GLY A 961 21.85 -0.28 26.94
CA GLY A 961 22.45 -0.29 25.62
C GLY A 961 21.44 -0.19 24.48
N THR A 962 20.26 -0.81 24.65
CA THR A 962 19.17 -0.73 23.67
C THR A 962 18.43 0.59 23.76
N LEU A 963 17.79 0.90 24.91
CA LEU A 963 16.93 2.08 25.01
C LEU A 963 17.71 3.38 24.87
N GLY A 964 18.91 3.49 25.44
CA GLY A 964 19.71 4.72 25.38
C GLY A 964 20.07 5.11 23.95
N LEU A 965 20.69 4.19 23.19
CA LEU A 965 21.08 4.47 21.81
C LEU A 965 19.92 4.43 20.82
N TRP A 966 18.87 3.64 21.08
CA TRP A 966 17.65 3.71 20.29
C TRP A 966 16.96 5.06 20.43
N TRP A 967 16.83 5.61 21.64
CA TRP A 967 16.31 6.97 21.85
C TRP A 967 17.19 8.03 21.18
N ILE A 968 18.53 7.93 21.28
CA ILE A 968 19.44 8.83 20.55
C ILE A 968 19.25 8.75 19.03
N GLY A 969 18.96 7.57 18.48
CA GLY A 969 18.65 7.43 17.06
C GLY A 969 17.25 7.95 16.66
N VAL A 970 16.24 7.74 17.50
CA VAL A 970 14.86 8.25 17.28
C VAL A 970 14.82 9.78 17.39
N LEU A 971 15.66 10.34 18.26
CA LEU A 971 15.78 11.77 18.53
C LEU A 971 17.04 12.37 17.90
N LEU A 972 17.49 11.83 16.75
CA LEU A 972 18.76 12.20 16.13
C LEU A 972 18.89 13.72 15.94
N ASP A 973 17.88 14.34 15.33
CA ASP A 973 17.84 15.78 15.06
C ASP A 973 17.73 16.64 16.33
N VAL A 974 17.20 16.08 17.44
CA VAL A 974 17.05 16.79 18.73
C VAL A 974 18.31 16.67 19.59
N VAL A 975 18.94 15.50 19.63
CA VAL A 975 20.15 15.24 20.43
C VAL A 975 21.38 15.87 19.80
N PHE A 976 21.42 15.98 18.47
CA PHE A 976 22.55 16.55 17.74
C PHE A 976 22.27 17.95 17.14
N ALA A 977 21.16 18.60 17.51
CA ALA A 977 20.81 19.95 17.06
C ALA A 977 21.95 20.97 17.24
N ASP A 978 22.62 20.93 18.40
CA ASP A 978 23.72 21.82 18.77
C ASP A 978 25.10 21.34 18.28
N VAL A 979 25.19 20.20 17.58
CA VAL A 979 26.45 19.79 16.95
C VAL A 979 26.62 20.61 15.67
N PRO A 980 27.71 21.38 15.52
CA PRO A 980 27.87 22.29 14.39
C PRO A 980 28.26 21.53 13.12
N LEU A 981 27.38 20.69 12.56
CA LEU A 981 27.61 19.99 11.30
C LEU A 981 26.29 19.75 10.58
N GLN A 982 25.70 20.81 10.04
CA GLN A 982 24.37 20.76 9.41
C GLN A 982 24.41 20.21 7.98
N ARG A 983 25.50 20.43 7.24
CA ARG A 983 25.73 19.95 5.87
C ARG A 983 27.17 19.46 5.71
N LEU A 984 27.37 18.46 4.85
CA LEU A 984 28.69 17.89 4.51
C LEU A 984 29.32 18.61 3.30
N GLU A 985 29.27 19.94 3.30
CA GLU A 985 29.72 20.78 2.19
C GLU A 985 30.93 21.62 2.58
N GLY A 986 31.85 21.84 1.63
CA GLY A 986 33.14 22.48 1.89
C GLY A 986 33.01 23.95 2.34
N SER A 987 32.04 24.68 1.80
CA SER A 987 31.68 26.04 2.23
C SER A 987 31.23 26.06 3.69
N ASP A 988 30.35 25.13 4.04
CA ASP A 988 29.58 25.15 5.29
C ASP A 988 30.49 24.73 6.46
N ILE A 989 31.39 23.77 6.22
CA ILE A 989 32.43 23.36 7.18
C ILE A 989 33.42 24.51 7.49
N LEU A 990 33.61 25.45 6.55
CA LEU A 990 34.47 26.62 6.75
C LEU A 990 33.74 27.80 7.40
N GLN A 991 32.43 27.97 7.13
CA GLN A 991 31.61 29.03 7.72
C GLN A 991 31.16 28.69 9.15
N GLN A 992 30.81 27.43 9.43
CA GLN A 992 30.27 27.00 10.71
C GLN A 992 31.38 26.69 11.73
N GLN A 993 31.45 27.49 12.80
CA GLN A 993 32.47 27.33 13.84
C GLN A 993 32.36 25.96 14.53
N GLY A 994 33.48 25.23 14.59
CA GLY A 994 33.55 23.90 15.19
C GLY A 994 33.22 22.72 14.25
N ALA A 995 32.73 22.97 13.03
CA ALA A 995 32.27 21.91 12.13
C ALA A 995 33.36 20.92 11.73
N LEU A 996 34.55 21.43 11.41
CA LEU A 996 35.71 20.58 11.11
C LEU A 996 36.06 19.64 12.28
N ALA A 997 35.96 20.11 13.53
CA ALA A 997 36.26 19.29 14.71
C ALA A 997 35.20 18.19 14.91
N SER A 998 33.91 18.55 14.81
CA SER A 998 32.79 17.59 14.86
C SER A 998 32.91 16.51 13.78
N LEU A 999 33.21 16.91 12.54
CA LEU A 999 33.40 16.00 11.42
C LEU A 999 34.56 15.02 11.66
N ILE A 1000 35.72 15.51 12.13
CA ILE A 1000 36.87 14.65 12.46
C ILE A 1000 36.49 13.62 13.54
N VAL A 1001 35.78 14.02 14.60
CA VAL A 1001 35.34 13.11 15.66
C VAL A 1001 34.38 12.06 15.12
N ILE A 1002 33.39 12.46 14.31
CA ILE A 1002 32.43 11.53 13.68
C ILE A 1002 33.16 10.52 12.79
N ILE A 1003 34.08 10.98 11.93
CA ILE A 1003 34.87 10.10 11.06
C ILE A 1003 35.69 9.11 11.88
N LEU A 1004 36.36 9.54 12.96
CA LEU A 1004 37.14 8.66 13.83
C LEU A 1004 36.27 7.61 14.53
N VAL A 1005 35.08 7.99 15.02
CA VAL A 1005 34.13 7.05 15.65
C VAL A 1005 33.60 6.05 14.62
N VAL A 1006 33.13 6.51 13.46
CA VAL A 1006 32.60 5.64 12.39
C VAL A 1006 33.68 4.71 11.85
N ALA A 1007 34.92 5.19 11.66
CA ALA A 1007 36.04 4.36 11.25
C ALA A 1007 36.40 3.31 12.30
N CYS A 1008 36.42 3.66 13.59
CA CYS A 1008 36.67 2.71 14.68
C CYS A 1008 35.59 1.61 14.74
N LEU A 1009 34.31 2.00 14.66
CA LEU A 1009 33.19 1.06 14.62
C LEU A 1009 33.23 0.17 13.37
N GLY A 1010 33.50 0.75 12.20
CA GLY A 1010 33.63 0.02 10.92
C GLY A 1010 34.78 -0.99 10.94
N LEU A 1011 35.97 -0.58 11.38
CA LEU A 1011 37.12 -1.48 11.54
C LEU A 1011 36.84 -2.61 12.55
N ASN A 1012 36.13 -2.31 13.63
CA ASN A 1012 35.67 -3.33 14.58
C ASN A 1012 34.69 -4.31 13.93
N GLN A 1013 33.69 -3.84 13.18
CA GLN A 1013 32.74 -4.73 12.51
C GLN A 1013 33.41 -5.56 11.40
N VAL A 1014 34.32 -5.00 10.60
CA VAL A 1014 35.15 -5.77 9.64
C VAL A 1014 35.93 -6.88 10.37
N ARG A 1015 36.54 -6.59 11.53
CA ARG A 1015 37.20 -7.60 12.37
C ARG A 1015 36.24 -8.67 12.88
N VAL A 1016 35.00 -8.33 13.25
CA VAL A 1016 33.97 -9.29 13.70
C VAL A 1016 33.51 -10.18 12.54
N ILE A 1017 33.09 -9.59 11.42
CA ILE A 1017 32.63 -10.31 10.22
C ILE A 1017 33.73 -11.25 9.70
N ARG A 1018 35.00 -10.81 9.72
CA ARG A 1018 36.18 -11.62 9.37
C ARG A 1018 36.38 -12.79 10.31
N LYS A 1019 36.28 -12.59 11.63
CA LYS A 1019 36.37 -13.67 12.62
C LYS A 1019 35.26 -14.70 12.48
N ALA A 1020 34.08 -14.28 11.99
CA ALA A 1020 32.95 -15.15 11.71
C ALA A 1020 33.04 -15.85 10.33
N GLY A 1021 34.07 -15.59 9.52
CA GLY A 1021 34.26 -16.23 8.20
C GLY A 1021 33.35 -15.69 7.07
N TYR A 1022 32.60 -14.60 7.31
CA TYR A 1022 31.62 -14.07 6.36
C TYR A 1022 32.11 -12.86 5.55
N LEU A 1023 33.33 -12.37 5.79
CA LEU A 1023 33.84 -11.13 5.19
C LEU A 1023 33.76 -11.09 3.66
N PRO A 1024 34.06 -12.16 2.89
CA PRO A 1024 33.93 -12.11 1.43
C PRO A 1024 32.50 -11.79 0.97
N LYS A 1025 31.49 -12.37 1.64
CA LYS A 1025 30.07 -12.22 1.26
C LYS A 1025 29.53 -10.82 1.57
N TYR A 1026 29.86 -10.30 2.75
CA TYR A 1026 29.49 -8.93 3.12
C TYR A 1026 30.25 -7.90 2.29
N LEU A 1027 31.54 -8.12 2.02
CA LEU A 1027 32.33 -7.24 1.16
C LEU A 1027 31.76 -7.21 -0.27
N SER A 1028 31.38 -8.34 -0.86
CA SER A 1028 30.71 -8.35 -2.17
C SER A 1028 29.37 -7.62 -2.14
N LEU A 1029 28.57 -7.77 -1.09
CA LEU A 1029 27.28 -7.07 -0.95
C LEU A 1029 27.47 -5.55 -0.84
N TYR A 1030 28.44 -5.08 -0.06
CA TYR A 1030 28.73 -3.64 0.06
C TYR A 1030 29.41 -3.06 -1.19
N ILE A 1031 30.19 -3.84 -1.93
CA ILE A 1031 30.68 -3.44 -3.26
C ILE A 1031 29.49 -3.28 -4.22
N ILE A 1032 28.56 -4.23 -4.30
CA ILE A 1032 27.36 -4.13 -5.14
C ILE A 1032 26.52 -2.91 -4.74
N ALA A 1033 26.32 -2.67 -3.44
CA ALA A 1033 25.61 -1.48 -2.96
C ALA A 1033 26.32 -0.17 -3.34
N GLY A 1034 27.67 -0.14 -3.27
CA GLY A 1034 28.47 0.99 -3.71
C GLY A 1034 28.42 1.24 -5.21
N VAL A 1035 28.43 0.18 -6.03
CA VAL A 1035 28.23 0.30 -7.49
C VAL A 1035 26.82 0.78 -7.80
N ALA A 1036 25.79 0.24 -7.14
CA ALA A 1036 24.41 0.70 -7.31
C ALA A 1036 24.27 2.20 -6.95
N LEU A 1037 24.85 2.63 -5.82
CA LEU A 1037 24.87 4.04 -5.43
C LEU A 1037 25.63 4.92 -6.43
N GLY A 1038 26.74 4.43 -6.99
CA GLY A 1038 27.49 5.11 -8.05
C GLY A 1038 26.71 5.24 -9.35
N LEU A 1039 25.91 4.23 -9.72
CA LEU A 1039 24.99 4.30 -10.86
C LEU A 1039 23.84 5.29 -10.58
N CYS A 1040 23.29 5.31 -9.37
CA CYS A 1040 22.31 6.30 -8.94
C CYS A 1040 22.87 7.74 -9.01
N ALA A 1041 24.14 7.94 -8.64
CA ALA A 1041 24.83 9.23 -8.72
C ALA A 1041 25.25 9.64 -10.14
N ALA A 1042 25.14 8.73 -11.12
CA ALA A 1042 25.47 8.98 -12.52
C ALA A 1042 24.23 9.29 -13.38
N VAL A 1043 23.04 9.36 -12.79
CA VAL A 1043 21.80 9.72 -13.51
C VAL A 1043 21.82 11.22 -13.86
N PRO A 1044 21.75 11.61 -15.15
CA PRO A 1044 21.79 13.02 -15.52
C PRO A 1044 20.58 13.80 -15.00
N GLY A 1045 20.81 15.04 -14.52
CA GLY A 1045 19.76 15.90 -13.95
C GLY A 1045 19.33 15.57 -12.52
N GLU A 1046 19.80 14.45 -11.97
CA GLU A 1046 19.45 13.96 -10.65
C GLU A 1046 20.68 13.91 -9.73
N GLY A 1047 20.48 14.08 -8.43
CA GLY A 1047 21.50 13.89 -7.41
C GLY A 1047 21.14 12.80 -6.41
N VAL A 1048 22.15 12.26 -5.72
CA VAL A 1048 21.95 11.27 -4.65
C VAL A 1048 21.77 11.99 -3.31
N ARG A 1049 20.61 11.80 -2.68
CA ARG A 1049 20.28 12.33 -1.35
C ARG A 1049 20.16 11.20 -0.33
N LEU A 1050 21.26 10.95 0.37
CA LEU A 1050 21.34 9.95 1.44
C LEU A 1050 20.66 10.43 2.73
N HIS A 1051 19.33 10.34 2.79
CA HIS A 1051 18.58 10.46 4.04
C HIS A 1051 19.11 9.44 5.06
N HIS A 1052 19.21 9.83 6.34
CA HIS A 1052 19.86 8.98 7.36
C HIS A 1052 19.15 7.64 7.61
N TYR A 1053 17.88 7.50 7.22
CA TYR A 1053 17.19 6.21 7.26
C TYR A 1053 17.80 5.19 6.29
N VAL A 1054 18.28 5.64 5.12
CA VAL A 1054 18.97 4.80 4.11
C VAL A 1054 20.29 4.29 4.69
N ILE A 1055 21.03 5.15 5.38
CA ILE A 1055 22.26 4.79 6.11
C ILE A 1055 21.94 3.75 7.19
N GLY A 1056 20.85 3.96 7.95
CA GLY A 1056 20.34 3.02 8.95
C GLY A 1056 20.14 1.61 8.38
N ILE A 1057 19.34 1.45 7.32
CA ILE A 1057 19.06 0.14 6.72
C ILE A 1057 20.25 -0.47 5.99
N ALA A 1058 21.16 0.34 5.42
CA ALA A 1058 22.34 -0.15 4.71
C ALA A 1058 23.40 -0.72 5.68
N LEU A 1059 23.58 -0.11 6.85
CA LEU A 1059 24.60 -0.53 7.82
C LEU A 1059 24.11 -1.58 8.82
N LEU A 1060 22.79 -1.68 9.06
CA LEU A 1060 22.21 -2.64 10.00
C LEU A 1060 22.61 -4.11 9.74
N PRO A 1061 22.70 -4.62 8.49
CA PRO A 1061 23.13 -6.00 8.22
C PRO A 1061 24.55 -6.33 8.70
N ALA A 1062 25.49 -5.37 8.62
CA ALA A 1062 26.86 -5.54 9.12
C ALA A 1062 26.91 -5.73 10.65
N CYS A 1063 25.86 -5.31 11.35
CA CYS A 1063 25.75 -5.41 12.81
C CYS A 1063 25.09 -6.72 13.29
N GLY A 1064 24.72 -7.65 12.39
CA GLY A 1064 24.02 -8.91 12.71
C GLY A 1064 24.81 -9.99 13.48
N PHE A 1065 25.72 -9.61 14.38
CA PHE A 1065 26.60 -10.50 15.13
C PHE A 1065 26.46 -10.26 16.64
N PRO A 1066 26.46 -11.30 17.51
CA PRO A 1066 26.26 -11.13 18.95
C PRO A 1066 27.49 -10.53 19.64
N THR A 1067 27.68 -9.23 19.49
CA THR A 1067 28.73 -8.44 20.17
C THR A 1067 28.11 -7.22 20.85
N ARG A 1068 28.78 -6.67 21.86
CA ARG A 1068 28.33 -5.46 22.57
C ARG A 1068 28.24 -4.26 21.63
N ILE A 1069 29.23 -4.08 20.77
CA ILE A 1069 29.22 -3.00 19.77
C ILE A 1069 28.05 -3.19 18.78
N SER A 1070 27.78 -4.43 18.37
CA SER A 1070 26.63 -4.75 17.52
C SER A 1070 25.29 -4.47 18.18
N LEU A 1071 25.11 -4.75 19.48
CA LEU A 1071 23.91 -4.37 20.24
C LEU A 1071 23.67 -2.84 20.15
N LEU A 1072 24.72 -2.08 20.45
CA LEU A 1072 24.71 -0.62 20.46
C LEU A 1072 24.43 -0.04 19.05
N CYS A 1073 25.14 -0.53 18.02
CA CYS A 1073 24.94 -0.09 16.64
C CYS A 1073 23.55 -0.47 16.10
N CYS A 1074 23.04 -1.68 16.38
CA CYS A 1074 21.69 -2.07 15.97
C CYS A 1074 20.61 -1.16 16.58
N ALA A 1075 20.75 -0.79 17.85
CA ALA A 1075 19.83 0.13 18.51
C ALA A 1075 19.86 1.52 17.87
N LEU A 1076 21.05 2.10 17.69
CA LEU A 1076 21.22 3.42 17.07
C LEU A 1076 20.72 3.46 15.62
N LEU A 1077 21.17 2.53 14.77
CA LEU A 1077 20.83 2.49 13.34
C LEU A 1077 19.33 2.26 13.11
N PHE A 1078 18.65 1.51 13.98
CA PHE A 1078 17.21 1.34 13.90
C PHE A 1078 16.43 2.54 14.43
N GLY A 1079 16.97 3.25 15.43
CA GLY A 1079 16.46 4.56 15.84
C GLY A 1079 16.54 5.56 14.69
N MET A 1080 17.72 5.69 14.05
CA MET A 1080 17.93 6.54 12.87
C MET A 1080 16.97 6.19 11.74
N TYR A 1081 16.84 4.89 11.42
CA TYR A 1081 15.86 4.41 10.45
C TYR A 1081 14.42 4.86 10.79
N THR A 1082 14.02 4.69 12.06
CA THR A 1082 12.68 5.05 12.54
C THR A 1082 12.44 6.55 12.45
N ASN A 1083 13.41 7.38 12.87
CA ASN A 1083 13.32 8.84 12.77
C ASN A 1083 13.12 9.28 11.30
N GLY A 1084 14.01 8.88 10.39
CA GLY A 1084 13.97 9.40 9.02
C GLY A 1084 12.74 8.93 8.22
N VAL A 1085 12.27 7.69 8.39
CA VAL A 1085 11.02 7.23 7.75
C VAL A 1085 9.79 7.87 8.39
N ALA A 1086 9.78 8.09 9.70
CA ALA A 1086 8.69 8.80 10.33
C ALA A 1086 8.60 10.26 9.82
N ARG A 1087 9.75 10.95 9.71
CA ARG A 1087 9.85 12.36 9.31
C ARG A 1087 9.59 12.62 7.82
N TRP A 1088 10.13 11.80 6.91
CA TRP A 1088 10.05 12.05 5.46
C TRP A 1088 9.36 10.94 4.65
N GLY A 1089 8.79 9.94 5.31
CA GLY A 1089 8.35 8.72 4.64
C GLY A 1089 9.52 7.97 3.99
N PHE A 1090 9.25 7.19 2.95
CA PHE A 1090 10.27 6.51 2.16
C PHE A 1090 10.81 7.39 1.03
N ALA A 1091 11.29 8.59 1.37
CA ALA A 1091 11.79 9.59 0.42
C ALA A 1091 12.91 9.04 -0.49
N GLY A 1092 12.85 9.38 -1.79
CA GLY A 1092 13.75 8.86 -2.81
C GLY A 1092 15.24 9.04 -2.50
N LEU A 1093 16.04 8.02 -2.85
CA LEU A 1093 17.51 8.07 -2.82
C LEU A 1093 18.09 9.00 -3.90
N ILE A 1094 17.37 9.10 -5.01
CA ILE A 1094 17.66 9.96 -6.16
C ILE A 1094 16.58 11.07 -6.15
N GLN A 1095 16.98 12.32 -6.34
CA GLN A 1095 16.10 13.49 -6.45
C GLN A 1095 16.69 14.51 -7.42
N ASP A 1096 15.85 15.25 -8.12
CA ASP A 1096 16.24 16.33 -9.04
C ASP A 1096 17.24 17.29 -8.37
N VAL A 1097 18.29 17.68 -9.10
CA VAL A 1097 19.37 18.50 -8.53
C VAL A 1097 18.89 19.85 -7.98
N ASN A 1098 17.84 20.43 -8.56
CA ASN A 1098 17.22 21.68 -8.08
C ASN A 1098 16.47 21.45 -6.76
N VAL A 1099 15.84 20.27 -6.58
CA VAL A 1099 15.18 19.87 -5.32
C VAL A 1099 16.20 19.62 -4.21
N ILE A 1100 17.40 19.13 -4.54
CA ILE A 1100 18.50 18.94 -3.58
C ILE A 1100 19.16 20.28 -3.23
N GLN A 1101 19.38 21.14 -4.21
CA GLN A 1101 19.93 22.49 -4.02
C GLN A 1101 18.98 23.37 -3.18
N GLY A 1102 17.67 23.26 -3.42
CA GLY A 1102 16.65 23.97 -2.66
C GLY A 1102 16.73 25.48 -2.86
N ASP A 1103 17.05 26.21 -1.81
CA ASP A 1103 17.29 27.66 -1.84
C ASP A 1103 18.77 28.06 -1.62
N ALA A 1104 19.70 27.13 -1.79
CA ALA A 1104 21.12 27.45 -1.91
C ALA A 1104 21.42 28.08 -3.29
N ALA A 1105 22.36 29.02 -3.34
CA ALA A 1105 22.81 29.63 -4.59
C ALA A 1105 23.53 28.61 -5.49
N GLY A 1106 23.24 28.65 -6.79
CA GLY A 1106 23.75 27.75 -7.80
C GLY A 1106 25.04 28.21 -8.47
N SER A 1107 25.25 27.73 -9.70
CA SER A 1107 26.44 28.03 -10.51
C SER A 1107 26.12 28.77 -11.83
N SER A 1108 24.95 29.41 -11.89
CA SER A 1108 24.50 30.10 -13.11
C SER A 1108 25.36 31.31 -13.50
N SER A 1109 25.18 31.81 -14.72
CA SER A 1109 25.80 33.06 -15.18
C SER A 1109 25.11 34.27 -14.53
N LEU A 1110 25.86 35.33 -14.26
CA LEU A 1110 25.34 36.54 -13.63
C LEU A 1110 25.30 37.71 -14.63
N PRO A 1111 24.23 38.54 -14.63
CA PRO A 1111 24.17 39.74 -15.44
C PRO A 1111 25.03 40.86 -14.87
N GLY A 1112 25.53 41.74 -15.74
CA GLY A 1112 26.34 42.91 -15.37
C GLY A 1112 25.60 44.22 -15.59
N PHE A 1113 25.73 45.17 -14.66
CA PHE A 1113 25.23 46.54 -14.82
C PHE A 1113 25.98 47.31 -15.91
N ALA A 1114 25.33 48.32 -16.51
CA ALA A 1114 25.93 49.16 -17.53
C ALA A 1114 26.98 50.12 -16.93
N ASN A 1115 27.72 50.83 -17.78
CA ASN A 1115 28.66 51.87 -17.34
C ASN A 1115 28.43 53.17 -18.14
N PRO A 1116 27.86 54.24 -17.54
CA PRO A 1116 27.36 54.30 -16.16
C PRO A 1116 26.11 53.44 -15.95
N ALA A 1117 25.91 52.90 -14.75
CA ALA A 1117 24.76 52.05 -14.42
C ALA A 1117 23.47 52.87 -14.21
N MET A 1118 23.59 54.10 -13.73
CA MET A 1118 22.49 55.01 -13.42
C MET A 1118 22.58 56.28 -14.28
N ASN A 1119 21.42 56.78 -14.73
CA ASN A 1119 21.27 58.10 -15.35
C ASN A 1119 20.05 58.81 -14.72
N GLY A 1120 20.30 59.69 -13.75
CA GLY A 1120 19.24 60.20 -12.87
C GLY A 1120 18.65 59.06 -12.04
N SER A 1121 17.34 58.82 -12.14
CA SER A 1121 16.65 57.70 -11.49
C SER A 1121 16.58 56.42 -12.34
N VAL A 1122 17.04 56.45 -13.60
CA VAL A 1122 16.97 55.31 -14.51
C VAL A 1122 18.19 54.40 -14.32
N LEU A 1123 17.94 53.19 -13.83
CA LEU A 1123 18.89 52.09 -13.75
C LEU A 1123 19.01 51.39 -15.11
N SER A 1124 20.20 50.92 -15.46
CA SER A 1124 20.46 50.20 -16.71
C SER A 1124 21.50 49.08 -16.56
N TRP A 1125 21.32 48.01 -17.34
CA TRP A 1125 22.20 46.84 -17.37
C TRP A 1125 22.51 46.37 -18.78
N ASN A 1126 23.54 45.53 -18.92
CA ASN A 1126 23.97 45.04 -20.22
C ASN A 1126 22.97 44.00 -20.78
N PRO A 1127 22.75 43.95 -22.10
CA PRO A 1127 21.92 42.92 -22.72
C PRO A 1127 22.54 41.52 -22.54
N ILE A 1128 21.72 40.48 -22.71
CA ILE A 1128 22.15 39.08 -22.63
C ILE A 1128 23.22 38.83 -23.71
N PRO A 1129 24.43 38.35 -23.35
CA PRO A 1129 25.48 38.01 -24.31
C PRO A 1129 24.99 36.97 -25.32
N SER A 1130 25.40 37.08 -26.59
CA SER A 1130 24.94 36.18 -27.66
C SER A 1130 25.21 34.69 -27.39
N ALA A 1131 26.26 34.37 -26.64
CA ALA A 1131 26.59 33.01 -26.20
C ALA A 1131 25.63 32.43 -25.15
N LEU A 1132 24.80 33.26 -24.50
CA LEU A 1132 23.87 32.89 -23.43
C LEU A 1132 22.39 32.97 -23.84
N LEU A 1133 22.08 33.50 -25.04
CA LEU A 1133 20.71 33.61 -25.56
C LEU A 1133 20.00 32.26 -25.79
N SER A 1134 20.76 31.16 -25.83
CA SER A 1134 20.20 29.80 -25.86
C SER A 1134 19.79 29.27 -24.48
N THR A 1135 20.15 29.97 -23.40
CA THR A 1135 19.92 29.57 -22.00
C THR A 1135 19.05 30.57 -21.24
N TYR A 1136 19.10 31.86 -21.60
CA TYR A 1136 18.33 32.93 -20.95
C TYR A 1136 17.64 33.82 -21.98
N ASP A 1137 16.38 34.15 -21.73
CA ASP A 1137 15.51 34.96 -22.59
C ASP A 1137 15.19 36.35 -22.00
N SER A 1138 15.41 36.52 -20.69
CA SER A 1138 14.92 37.67 -19.94
C SER A 1138 15.78 37.97 -18.69
N PHE A 1139 15.37 38.98 -17.93
CA PHE A 1139 15.93 39.36 -16.64
C PHE A 1139 14.85 39.38 -15.56
N VAL A 1140 15.27 39.18 -14.31
CA VAL A 1140 14.47 39.49 -13.12
C VAL A 1140 15.22 40.49 -12.26
N LEU A 1141 14.55 41.59 -11.92
CA LEU A 1141 15.06 42.66 -11.07
C LEU A 1141 14.35 42.64 -9.72
N LEU A 1142 15.13 42.50 -8.65
CA LEU A 1142 14.73 42.83 -7.29
C LEU A 1142 15.18 44.25 -6.97
N VAL A 1143 14.25 45.06 -6.44
CA VAL A 1143 14.52 46.32 -5.76
C VAL A 1143 13.96 46.19 -4.35
N ASP A 1144 14.79 46.44 -3.34
CA ASP A 1144 14.43 46.34 -1.92
C ASP A 1144 13.82 44.98 -1.53
N ASP A 1145 14.37 43.92 -2.14
CA ASP A 1145 13.92 42.53 -2.02
C ASP A 1145 12.50 42.24 -2.56
N VAL A 1146 11.95 43.13 -3.39
CA VAL A 1146 10.69 42.99 -4.13
C VAL A 1146 10.97 42.84 -5.64
N VAL A 1147 10.29 41.91 -6.32
CA VAL A 1147 10.40 41.78 -7.79
C VAL A 1147 9.67 42.96 -8.44
N GLN A 1148 10.42 43.81 -9.13
CA GLN A 1148 9.89 45.01 -9.79
C GLN A 1148 9.84 44.89 -11.32
N LEU A 1149 10.61 43.96 -11.89
CA LEU A 1149 10.63 43.74 -13.33
C LEU A 1149 10.98 42.28 -13.64
N GLN A 1150 10.25 41.72 -14.61
CA GLN A 1150 10.43 40.38 -15.15
C GLN A 1150 10.22 40.49 -16.67
N GLY A 1151 11.28 40.38 -17.46
CA GLY A 1151 11.22 40.57 -18.92
C GLY A 1151 12.56 40.92 -19.58
N SER A 1152 12.54 41.19 -20.88
CA SER A 1152 13.74 41.45 -21.70
C SER A 1152 14.25 42.91 -21.66
N ASN A 1153 13.58 43.78 -20.91
CA ASN A 1153 14.01 45.16 -20.70
C ASN A 1153 15.42 45.23 -20.09
N THR A 1154 16.18 46.27 -20.45
CA THR A 1154 17.54 46.54 -19.92
C THR A 1154 17.61 47.83 -19.10
N GLN A 1155 16.45 48.43 -18.79
CA GLN A 1155 16.30 49.69 -18.07
C GLN A 1155 15.08 49.66 -17.15
N TYR A 1156 15.15 50.37 -16.03
CA TYR A 1156 14.06 50.56 -15.06
C TYR A 1156 14.18 51.95 -14.41
N ASP A 1157 13.11 52.74 -14.36
CA ASP A 1157 13.11 54.04 -13.64
C ASP A 1157 12.65 53.81 -12.20
N LEU A 1158 13.52 54.04 -11.21
CA LEU A 1158 13.19 53.85 -9.79
C LEU A 1158 11.98 54.68 -9.34
N ARG A 1159 11.58 55.72 -10.09
CA ARG A 1159 10.34 56.48 -9.82
C ARG A 1159 9.06 55.67 -9.94
N SER A 1160 9.03 54.53 -10.63
CA SER A 1160 7.82 53.69 -10.68
C SER A 1160 7.44 53.09 -9.32
N LEU A 1161 8.38 53.07 -8.35
CA LEU A 1161 8.07 52.75 -6.96
C LEU A 1161 7.02 53.69 -6.37
N TYR A 1162 6.95 54.95 -6.82
CA TYR A 1162 5.90 55.87 -6.36
C TYR A 1162 4.51 55.32 -6.68
N ASP A 1163 4.27 54.86 -7.92
CA ASP A 1163 2.95 54.38 -8.35
C ASP A 1163 2.52 53.12 -7.57
N GLN A 1164 3.47 52.25 -7.21
CA GLN A 1164 3.25 51.06 -6.36
C GLN A 1164 2.74 51.40 -4.94
N TYR A 1165 3.19 52.52 -4.38
CA TYR A 1165 2.82 52.98 -3.03
C TYR A 1165 1.76 54.11 -3.04
N ASN A 1166 1.33 54.59 -4.21
CA ASN A 1166 0.36 55.68 -4.41
C ASN A 1166 -1.06 55.17 -4.72
N SER A 1167 -1.24 53.88 -5.06
CA SER A 1167 -2.56 53.30 -5.30
C SER A 1167 -3.34 53.08 -4.00
N SER A 1168 -4.59 53.55 -3.94
CA SER A 1168 -5.51 53.37 -2.79
C SER A 1168 -6.08 51.94 -2.67
N GLY A 1169 -5.19 50.95 -2.61
CA GLY A 1169 -5.55 49.53 -2.58
C GLY A 1169 -4.40 48.63 -2.16
N SER A 1170 -4.61 47.85 -1.10
CA SER A 1170 -3.75 46.77 -0.59
C SER A 1170 -2.36 47.12 -0.02
N THR A 1171 -1.55 48.01 -0.60
CA THR A 1171 -0.21 48.40 -0.09
C THR A 1171 -0.24 49.47 1.02
N GLU A 1172 -1.40 50.04 1.32
CA GLU A 1172 -1.55 51.19 2.23
C GLU A 1172 -0.98 50.93 3.63
N SER A 1173 -0.04 51.79 4.02
CA SER A 1173 0.60 51.78 5.34
C SER A 1173 -0.37 52.24 6.43
N GLN A 1174 -0.45 51.47 7.51
CA GLN A 1174 -1.21 51.84 8.72
C GLN A 1174 -0.36 52.61 9.76
N LEU A 1175 0.94 52.82 9.51
CA LEU A 1175 1.90 53.37 10.50
C LEU A 1175 2.58 54.68 10.08
N LEU A 1176 2.69 54.91 8.78
CA LEU A 1176 3.32 56.07 8.13
C LEU A 1176 2.32 56.71 7.16
N SER A 1177 2.36 58.03 7.01
CA SER A 1177 1.62 58.72 5.96
C SER A 1177 2.25 58.49 4.59
N TYR A 1178 1.47 58.62 3.52
CA TYR A 1178 1.97 58.62 2.14
C TYR A 1178 3.10 59.64 1.93
N GLU A 1179 2.99 60.83 2.52
CA GLU A 1179 4.04 61.86 2.44
C GLU A 1179 5.37 61.42 3.08
N THR A 1180 5.32 60.68 4.20
CA THR A 1180 6.52 60.13 4.84
C THR A 1180 7.12 59.03 3.98
N LEU A 1181 6.32 58.07 3.50
CA LEU A 1181 6.79 57.03 2.60
C LEU A 1181 7.36 57.58 1.30
N PHE A 1182 6.72 58.56 0.68
CA PHE A 1182 7.22 59.23 -0.52
C PHE A 1182 8.56 59.93 -0.27
N THR A 1183 8.71 60.59 0.88
CA THR A 1183 9.96 61.22 1.32
C THR A 1183 11.06 60.17 1.53
N ASP A 1184 10.73 59.04 2.15
CA ASP A 1184 11.69 57.96 2.40
C ASP A 1184 12.11 57.25 1.11
N ILE A 1185 11.17 56.89 0.22
CA ILE A 1185 11.45 56.34 -1.12
C ILE A 1185 12.38 57.30 -1.91
N THR A 1186 12.22 58.61 -1.77
CA THR A 1186 13.03 59.58 -2.52
C THR A 1186 14.44 59.76 -1.94
N ASN A 1187 14.62 59.63 -0.63
CA ASN A 1187 15.85 60.01 0.08
C ASN A 1187 16.69 58.84 0.61
N LEU A 1188 16.09 57.67 0.84
CA LEU A 1188 16.81 56.47 1.27
C LEU A 1188 17.52 55.80 0.08
N ASN A 1189 18.29 54.76 0.39
CA ASN A 1189 18.94 53.94 -0.62
C ASN A 1189 18.03 52.79 -1.07
N HIS A 1190 18.23 52.32 -2.30
CA HIS A 1190 17.57 51.13 -2.82
C HIS A 1190 18.59 50.02 -3.05
N TYR A 1191 18.24 48.80 -2.65
CA TYR A 1191 19.06 47.60 -2.84
C TYR A 1191 18.65 46.87 -4.10
N ILE A 1192 19.57 46.82 -5.06
CA ILE A 1192 19.33 46.34 -6.42
C ILE A 1192 19.99 44.98 -6.60
N ARG A 1193 19.22 43.96 -6.97
CA ARG A 1193 19.73 42.64 -7.35
C ARG A 1193 19.14 42.19 -8.68
N LEU A 1194 20.00 41.77 -9.59
CA LEU A 1194 19.64 41.39 -10.95
C LEU A 1194 20.03 39.94 -11.22
N ALA A 1195 19.13 39.17 -11.82
CA ALA A 1195 19.34 37.82 -12.33
C ALA A 1195 19.00 37.75 -13.83
N TYR A 1196 19.62 36.81 -14.55
CA TYR A 1196 19.04 36.33 -15.81
C TYR A 1196 17.82 35.45 -15.52
N ALA A 1197 16.96 35.26 -16.51
CA ALA A 1197 15.82 34.35 -16.41
C ALA A 1197 15.60 33.55 -17.71
N SER A 1198 14.90 32.42 -17.56
CA SER A 1198 14.49 31.53 -18.65
C SER A 1198 13.02 31.15 -18.42
N ALA A 1199 12.16 31.38 -19.42
CA ALA A 1199 10.71 31.21 -19.29
C ALA A 1199 10.10 31.94 -18.07
N GLY A 1200 10.74 33.05 -17.65
CA GLY A 1200 10.37 33.85 -16.49
C GLY A 1200 10.97 33.40 -15.15
N GLU A 1201 11.49 32.18 -15.01
CA GLU A 1201 12.10 31.75 -13.74
C GLU A 1201 13.53 32.32 -13.60
N PRO A 1202 13.88 32.95 -12.46
CA PRO A 1202 15.19 33.56 -12.26
C PRO A 1202 16.30 32.53 -12.01
N ALA A 1203 17.48 32.83 -12.54
CA ALA A 1203 18.74 32.24 -12.15
C ALA A 1203 19.26 32.84 -10.83
N ASP A 1204 20.54 32.65 -10.51
CA ASP A 1204 21.13 33.27 -9.31
C ASP A 1204 21.12 34.79 -9.42
N PHE A 1205 20.83 35.48 -8.31
CA PHE A 1205 20.92 36.93 -8.27
C PHE A 1205 22.35 37.37 -8.04
N THR A 1206 22.70 38.53 -8.58
CA THR A 1206 23.91 39.28 -8.18
C THR A 1206 23.85 39.64 -6.70
N MET A 1207 25.03 39.85 -6.08
CA MET A 1207 25.12 40.54 -4.79
C MET A 1207 24.38 41.89 -4.86
N PRO A 1208 23.87 42.40 -3.72
CA PRO A 1208 23.19 43.70 -3.69
C PRO A 1208 24.11 44.83 -4.11
N ALA A 1209 23.66 45.59 -5.11
CA ALA A 1209 24.15 46.93 -5.43
C ALA A 1209 23.31 47.98 -4.69
N THR A 1210 23.84 49.19 -4.49
CA THR A 1210 23.12 50.27 -3.80
C THR A 1210 22.90 51.43 -4.75
N ALA A 1211 21.64 51.78 -5.01
CA ALA A 1211 21.25 52.89 -5.88
C ALA A 1211 20.56 54.00 -5.07
N TYR A 1212 20.65 55.23 -5.57
CA TYR A 1212 19.93 56.39 -5.05
C TYR A 1212 19.25 57.12 -6.21
N MET A 1213 18.05 57.68 -5.99
CA MET A 1213 17.32 58.43 -7.02
C MET A 1213 18.04 59.70 -7.54
N ASN A 1214 19.11 60.14 -6.85
CA ASN A 1214 19.99 61.22 -7.28
C ASN A 1214 21.04 60.81 -8.34
N GLY A 1215 21.08 59.54 -8.75
CA GLY A 1215 22.03 58.99 -9.73
C GLY A 1215 23.29 58.34 -9.13
N THR A 1216 23.44 58.32 -7.81
CA THR A 1216 24.55 57.61 -7.15
C THR A 1216 24.32 56.10 -7.23
N PHE A 1217 25.36 55.35 -7.61
CA PHE A 1217 25.34 53.90 -7.70
C PHE A 1217 26.62 53.29 -7.11
N LEU A 1218 26.47 52.35 -6.18
CA LEU A 1218 27.55 51.51 -5.67
C LEU A 1218 27.40 50.12 -6.29
N ALA A 1219 28.40 49.73 -7.08
CA ALA A 1219 28.43 48.44 -7.75
C ALA A 1219 28.40 47.27 -6.75
N PRO A 1220 27.79 46.14 -7.11
CA PRO A 1220 27.69 44.99 -6.22
C PRO A 1220 29.07 44.36 -5.99
N SER A 1221 29.25 43.74 -4.82
CA SER A 1221 30.44 42.92 -4.57
C SER A 1221 30.48 41.69 -5.51
N PRO A 1222 31.65 41.16 -5.87
CA PRO A 1222 31.73 39.92 -6.64
C PRO A 1222 31.09 38.75 -5.86
N GLY A 1223 30.10 38.08 -6.44
CA GLY A 1223 29.38 36.99 -5.80
C GLY A 1223 27.95 36.82 -6.34
N ARG A 1224 27.20 35.93 -5.69
CA ARG A 1224 25.81 35.59 -6.01
C ARG A 1224 24.99 35.45 -4.72
N THR A 1225 23.67 35.57 -4.81
CA THR A 1225 22.71 35.41 -3.71
C THR A 1225 21.51 34.57 -4.13
#